data_AF-A0A3S0B1L4-F1
#
_entry.id   AF-A0A3S0B1L4-F1
#
_cell.length_a   1.000
_cell.length_b   1.000
_cell.length_c   1.000
_cell.angle_alpha   90.00
_cell.angle_beta   90.00
_cell.angle_gamma   90.00
#
_symmetry.space_group_name_H-M   'P 1'
#
loop_
_entity.id
_entity.type
_entity.pdbx_description
1 polymer ?
#
loop_
_entity_poly.entity_id
_entity_poly.type
_entity_poly.pdbx_seq_one_letter_code
_entity_poly.pdbx_strand_id
1 'polypeptide(L)'
;MYMSRQRPQRIQKNKQTKPSKPSTKQGTSRTRQSPINSNPNNQKQFYLDFKNQAQKLAYGSFQQHDVLFLLGPAGVGKALTLDSKLYTRDGFIKMRDVKIGQEIADHSGNFSKVTAIYPQGQKQICRVHFSNGTHVDCCEEHLWSVKHCDNGWTRTVDTKYLEKNCLRKDGKRELSINCCKPVNFDRKEYEIPPYIMGILLAEGCLTGSNVCFSAIESEIYGRVSKELDEGYVCKTKSNIDHRIVKEKRSGKPNKYKEAAKKLGIWGKYSYEKFIPEEYKYGSVDQRIALLQGLMDGDGTVGKKNGNVSYSTTSFKLAEDFCQLVYSLGGTTRIRVKEGSLKEDGTRHRVSYRCSLNLPNDIEIFFLKRKKDIRVLRSKYLPKIYVDRVERLGNTEMQCITVDNPDHLYLTDNFIVTHNSHLAIAFAINEVLAKRKKKIILTRPVVEAGENLGFLPGTFEEKLNPYIMPMFDCIERCVGKDNAQREIIDNALEIAPLAYMRGRSLSVNSIIPTPYGKKSMGEIKVGDLVFGSNGQPTKVLGVYPQGILKTYRVILTDGTEVVCSGDHLWPTMTLNEKRHNKGFTIKTTDQIRETVLNKHNQKIHRMMYVSNPVEFEPRNVSVDPYLLGCLLGDGCLRNTVTISTIDLELLEECKKRLPDNNEFVFKGKCDYRVKFNGNSELKNSLIKYGLFNLKSNKKFVPENYKMNSKEVRLELLQGLLDTDGTIGTHRSGKCRIQYTSTSKQLAEDVMFLVRSLGGHAYCRLRKFSEKDSHEYEGHTIRHVHNAYVVDIMMELCPFKLSRKAVKHVNLPKPTKMIKDVVPCGEAECVCIAVEAQDHLFLANDFIVTHNTFNDSICIFDESQNATYTQIKLFLSRFGENSKIIVTGDPNQSDLKKQDQGLMKIVDKLEDLPGIGFVNFQASCIIRHPLIESILGRLEEDDEINLPNRGDSRNEEYSQRDDEYYEDDDDDYDDEDDDDWE
;
A
#
# COMPACT_ATOMS: atom_id res chain seq x y z
N MET A 1 57.52 44.78 -31.03
CA MET A 1 56.44 45.39 -30.21
C MET A 1 55.49 44.29 -29.72
N TYR A 2 54.75 44.58 -28.65
CA TYR A 2 53.72 43.79 -27.94
C TYR A 2 52.96 42.67 -28.71
N MET A 3 52.61 41.51 -28.11
CA MET A 3 53.12 40.88 -26.87
C MET A 3 52.80 39.36 -26.80
N SER A 4 53.78 38.56 -26.35
CA SER A 4 53.70 37.25 -25.64
C SER A 4 52.62 36.18 -25.95
N ARG A 5 53.10 35.00 -26.39
CA ARG A 5 52.48 33.67 -26.15
C ARG A 5 52.75 33.19 -24.70
N GLN A 6 51.96 32.26 -24.14
CA GLN A 6 52.46 30.96 -23.58
C GLN A 6 51.36 30.00 -23.04
N ARG A 7 51.79 28.81 -22.59
CA ARG A 7 51.04 27.63 -22.05
C ARG A 7 51.02 27.70 -20.48
N PRO A 8 50.76 26.64 -19.64
CA PRO A 8 50.39 25.23 -19.88
C PRO A 8 49.34 24.60 -18.91
N GLN A 9 49.22 23.26 -18.96
CA GLN A 9 48.50 22.41 -17.99
C GLN A 9 49.23 22.23 -16.64
N ARG A 10 48.49 21.65 -15.67
CA ARG A 10 48.93 20.95 -14.42
C ARG A 10 49.54 21.79 -13.30
N ILE A 11 48.84 21.77 -12.14
CA ILE A 11 49.47 21.35 -10.87
C ILE A 11 48.59 20.25 -10.24
N GLN A 12 49.15 19.06 -10.12
CA GLN A 12 48.72 17.98 -9.22
C GLN A 12 50.00 17.17 -8.91
N LYS A 13 50.19 16.71 -7.66
CA LYS A 13 51.50 16.34 -7.05
C LYS A 13 52.32 17.58 -6.61
N ASN A 14 53.16 17.54 -5.56
CA ASN A 14 53.51 16.47 -4.62
C ASN A 14 54.10 17.04 -3.31
N LYS A 15 53.89 16.34 -2.18
CA LYS A 15 54.94 16.03 -1.19
C LYS A 15 54.83 14.54 -0.90
N GLN A 16 55.63 13.72 -1.58
CA GLN A 16 56.96 13.25 -1.15
C GLN A 16 56.87 11.99 -0.27
N THR A 17 57.01 10.84 -0.92
CA THR A 17 57.35 9.54 -0.30
C THR A 17 58.82 9.21 -0.52
N LYS A 18 59.36 8.29 0.32
CA LYS A 18 60.67 7.56 0.29
C LYS A 18 61.64 7.96 1.43
N PRO A 19 62.59 7.10 1.87
CA PRO A 19 62.85 5.67 1.57
C PRO A 19 62.80 4.80 2.89
N SER A 20 63.28 3.56 3.09
CA SER A 20 63.57 2.35 2.26
C SER A 20 63.79 1.09 3.13
N LYS A 21 63.06 -0.02 2.85
CA LYS A 21 63.47 -1.44 3.09
C LYS A 21 63.74 -1.87 4.56
N PRO A 22 64.05 -3.17 4.83
CA PRO A 22 63.82 -4.43 4.07
C PRO A 22 62.57 -5.20 4.63
N SER A 23 62.03 -6.29 4.08
CA SER A 23 62.54 -7.69 4.00
C SER A 23 63.07 -8.25 5.36
N THR A 24 62.90 -9.52 5.75
CA THR A 24 62.63 -10.75 4.98
C THR A 24 62.16 -11.87 5.95
N LYS A 25 61.50 -12.93 5.43
CA LYS A 25 61.30 -14.25 6.09
C LYS A 25 60.38 -14.18 7.35
N GLN A 26 59.86 -15.27 7.91
CA GLN A 26 59.93 -16.70 7.54
C GLN A 26 58.56 -17.36 7.82
N GLY A 27 58.16 -18.35 7.03
CA GLY A 27 56.92 -19.11 7.29
C GLY A 27 57.16 -20.31 8.21
N THR A 28 56.14 -20.69 8.96
CA THR A 28 55.99 -22.06 9.51
C THR A 28 54.51 -22.38 9.69
N SER A 29 54.12 -23.61 9.38
CA SER A 29 52.78 -24.11 9.68
C SER A 29 52.70 -24.55 11.15
N ARG A 30 51.54 -24.35 11.78
CA ARG A 30 50.77 -25.45 12.37
C ARG A 30 49.38 -25.02 12.82
N THR A 31 48.46 -25.96 12.70
CA THR A 31 47.10 -25.91 13.21
C THR A 31 47.06 -25.80 14.74
N ARG A 32 46.24 -24.89 15.26
CA ARG A 32 45.51 -25.07 16.52
C ARG A 32 44.10 -24.54 16.36
N GLN A 33 43.13 -25.32 16.81
CA GLN A 33 41.77 -24.85 17.02
C GLN A 33 41.76 -23.87 18.20
N SER A 34 40.99 -22.79 18.07
CA SER A 34 40.59 -21.93 19.20
C SER A 34 39.10 -22.15 19.44
N PRO A 35 38.63 -22.19 20.70
CA PRO A 35 37.37 -22.85 21.03
C PRO A 35 36.14 -22.09 20.55
N ILE A 36 35.14 -22.86 20.09
CA ILE A 36 33.75 -22.41 20.01
C ILE A 36 33.28 -22.21 21.45
N ASN A 37 33.26 -20.97 21.93
CA ASN A 37 32.66 -20.66 23.23
C ASN A 37 31.14 -20.45 23.03
N SER A 38 30.41 -21.56 23.03
CA SER A 38 28.97 -21.60 22.78
C SER A 38 28.18 -20.97 23.93
N ASN A 39 27.81 -19.70 23.79
CA ASN A 39 26.93 -18.99 24.71
C ASN A 39 25.64 -18.56 23.98
N PRO A 40 24.51 -19.28 24.12
CA PRO A 40 23.32 -19.08 23.28
C PRO A 40 22.62 -17.72 23.47
N ASN A 41 22.81 -17.05 24.61
CA ASN A 41 21.93 -15.98 25.09
C ASN A 41 22.41 -14.57 24.73
N ASN A 42 22.77 -14.32 23.46
CA ASN A 42 23.15 -12.96 23.02
C ASN A 42 22.53 -12.55 21.67
N GLN A 43 21.27 -12.94 21.44
CA GLN A 43 20.43 -12.30 20.43
C GLN A 43 19.92 -10.97 20.99
N LYS A 44 20.14 -9.85 20.28
CA LYS A 44 19.47 -8.58 20.59
C LYS A 44 17.98 -8.71 20.27
N GLN A 45 17.19 -8.96 21.30
CA GLN A 45 15.74 -9.05 21.22
C GLN A 45 15.16 -7.68 20.81
N PHE A 46 14.35 -7.64 19.75
CA PHE A 46 13.57 -6.44 19.42
C PHE A 46 12.52 -6.22 20.52
N TYR A 47 12.32 -4.97 20.95
CA TYR A 47 11.43 -4.64 22.06
C TYR A 47 10.35 -3.65 21.59
N LEU A 48 9.09 -4.10 21.61
CA LEU A 48 7.94 -3.23 21.39
C LEU A 48 7.65 -2.42 22.66
N ASP A 49 7.74 -1.10 22.54
CA ASP A 49 7.38 -0.17 23.61
C ASP A 49 5.88 0.20 23.53
N PHE A 50 5.08 -0.44 24.38
CA PHE A 50 3.61 -0.33 24.36
C PHE A 50 3.12 0.87 25.18
N LYS A 51 2.54 1.85 24.49
CA LYS A 51 2.30 3.22 24.99
C LYS A 51 1.01 3.39 25.81
N ASN A 52 0.10 2.41 25.76
CA ASN A 52 -1.13 2.39 26.56
C ASN A 52 -1.57 0.93 26.82
N GLN A 53 -2.59 0.74 27.67
CA GLN A 53 -3.07 -0.59 28.05
C GLN A 53 -3.77 -1.32 26.90
N ALA A 54 -4.49 -0.62 26.02
CA ALA A 54 -5.12 -1.22 24.84
C ALA A 54 -4.07 -1.82 23.88
N GLN A 55 -2.91 -1.20 23.72
CA GLN A 55 -1.78 -1.75 22.94
C GLN A 55 -1.15 -2.98 23.60
N LYS A 56 -1.06 -3.01 24.94
CA LYS A 56 -0.59 -4.18 25.69
C LYS A 56 -1.59 -5.35 25.61
N LEU A 57 -2.89 -5.07 25.68
CA LEU A 57 -3.95 -6.05 25.49
C LEU A 57 -3.99 -6.57 24.05
N ALA A 58 -3.88 -5.69 23.05
CA ALA A 58 -3.80 -6.07 21.64
C ALA A 58 -2.59 -6.96 21.35
N TYR A 59 -1.42 -6.67 21.93
CA TYR A 59 -0.24 -7.52 21.77
C TYR A 59 -0.31 -8.82 22.59
N GLY A 60 -0.89 -8.81 23.79
CA GLY A 60 -1.16 -10.02 24.57
C GLY A 60 -2.09 -10.98 23.83
N SER A 61 -3.20 -10.43 23.30
CA SER A 61 -4.14 -11.15 22.45
C SER A 61 -3.48 -11.63 21.16
N PHE A 62 -2.61 -10.82 20.52
CA PHE A 62 -1.80 -11.24 19.37
C PHE A 62 -0.87 -12.42 19.67
N GLN A 63 -0.29 -12.50 20.87
CA GLN A 63 0.52 -13.65 21.25
C GLN A 63 -0.35 -14.91 21.43
N GLN A 64 -1.52 -14.75 22.07
CA GLN A 64 -2.43 -15.85 22.45
C GLN A 64 -3.26 -16.41 21.28
N HIS A 65 -3.67 -15.59 20.33
CA HIS A 65 -4.59 -15.97 19.24
C HIS A 65 -3.89 -16.03 17.89
N ASP A 66 -4.26 -16.99 17.05
CA ASP A 66 -3.64 -17.21 15.74
C ASP A 66 -4.32 -16.43 14.61
N VAL A 67 -5.59 -16.05 14.82
CA VAL A 67 -6.28 -15.01 14.05
C VAL A 67 -6.65 -13.90 15.02
N LEU A 68 -6.22 -12.67 14.74
CA LEU A 68 -6.51 -11.50 15.56
C LEU A 68 -7.29 -10.46 14.76
N PHE A 69 -8.50 -10.13 15.21
CA PHE A 69 -9.28 -9.02 14.69
C PHE A 69 -9.01 -7.77 15.55
N LEU A 70 -8.25 -6.82 15.00
CA LEU A 70 -8.01 -5.49 15.55
C LEU A 70 -9.07 -4.54 15.00
N LEU A 71 -10.26 -4.60 15.59
CA LEU A 71 -11.45 -3.93 15.07
C LEU A 71 -11.60 -2.53 15.64
N GLY A 72 -12.06 -1.61 14.79
CA GLY A 72 -12.43 -0.26 15.14
C GLY A 72 -11.88 0.79 14.16
N PRO A 73 -12.29 2.05 14.32
CA PRO A 73 -11.78 3.18 13.54
C PRO A 73 -10.23 3.38 13.58
N ALA A 74 -9.69 4.33 12.81
CA ALA A 74 -8.23 4.50 12.66
C ALA A 74 -7.60 5.67 13.45
N GLY A 75 -6.58 5.40 14.29
CA GLY A 75 -5.50 6.38 14.60
C GLY A 75 -4.94 6.47 16.03
N VAL A 76 -3.60 6.51 16.17
CA VAL A 76 -2.84 6.77 17.44
C VAL A 76 -1.54 7.58 17.22
N GLY A 77 -1.19 8.51 18.13
CA GLY A 77 -0.02 9.40 17.94
C GLY A 77 0.08 10.79 18.65
N LYS A 78 -0.88 11.23 19.50
CA LYS A 78 -1.03 12.66 19.90
C LYS A 78 -0.70 13.06 21.36
N ALA A 79 0.28 12.45 22.03
CA ALA A 79 0.57 12.73 23.45
C ALA A 79 1.25 14.11 23.67
N LEU A 80 0.78 14.85 24.68
CA LEU A 80 1.26 16.18 25.10
C LEU A 80 1.41 16.26 26.62
N THR A 81 2.12 17.28 27.12
CA THR A 81 2.25 17.51 28.57
C THR A 81 0.92 17.89 29.21
N LEU A 82 0.75 17.56 30.50
CA LEU A 82 -0.44 17.94 31.29
C LEU A 82 -0.69 19.45 31.41
N ASP A 83 0.32 20.28 31.16
CA ASP A 83 0.23 21.74 31.25
C ASP A 83 0.06 22.45 29.89
N SER A 84 0.09 21.70 28.78
CA SER A 84 -0.19 22.22 27.43
C SER A 84 -1.60 22.79 27.31
N LYS A 85 -1.74 23.90 26.59
CA LYS A 85 -3.01 24.62 26.43
C LYS A 85 -3.86 24.07 25.29
N LEU A 86 -5.16 23.93 25.58
CA LEU A 86 -6.21 23.62 24.60
C LEU A 86 -7.17 24.80 24.59
N TYR A 87 -7.41 25.43 23.44
CA TYR A 87 -8.21 26.65 23.36
C TYR A 87 -9.71 26.33 23.37
N THR A 88 -10.48 26.98 24.23
CA THR A 88 -11.96 26.90 24.29
C THR A 88 -12.59 28.08 23.55
N ARG A 89 -13.91 28.09 23.36
CA ARG A 89 -14.66 29.17 22.69
C ARG A 89 -14.37 30.58 23.21
N ASP A 90 -13.96 30.67 24.47
CA ASP A 90 -13.80 31.89 25.25
C ASP A 90 -12.37 32.12 25.77
N GLY A 91 -11.46 31.15 25.65
CA GLY A 91 -10.18 31.15 26.35
C GLY A 91 -9.31 29.92 26.10
N PHE A 92 -8.76 29.35 27.17
CA PHE A 92 -8.05 28.07 27.13
C PHE A 92 -8.17 27.31 28.46
N ILE A 93 -8.05 25.99 28.38
CA ILE A 93 -7.86 25.07 29.50
C ILE A 93 -6.47 24.41 29.39
N LYS A 94 -6.01 23.76 30.45
CA LYS A 94 -4.85 22.86 30.36
C LYS A 94 -5.29 21.45 29.97
N MET A 95 -4.38 20.71 29.36
CA MET A 95 -4.55 19.28 29.05
C MET A 95 -4.96 18.44 30.26
N ARG A 96 -4.52 18.77 31.49
CA ARG A 96 -4.96 18.09 32.73
C ARG A 96 -6.43 18.33 33.13
N ASP A 97 -7.01 19.46 32.74
CA ASP A 97 -8.32 19.93 33.24
C ASP A 97 -9.47 19.63 32.26
N VAL A 98 -9.14 19.06 31.10
CA VAL A 98 -10.07 18.72 30.01
C VAL A 98 -11.05 17.62 30.39
N LYS A 99 -12.28 17.70 29.86
CA LYS A 99 -13.36 16.74 30.10
C LYS A 99 -13.99 16.26 28.80
N ILE A 100 -14.56 15.05 28.82
CA ILE A 100 -15.35 14.54 27.69
C ILE A 100 -16.57 15.44 27.49
N GLY A 101 -16.90 15.73 26.23
CA GLY A 101 -17.93 16.68 25.81
C GLY A 101 -17.45 18.14 25.70
N GLN A 102 -16.23 18.49 26.12
CA GLN A 102 -15.76 19.88 26.16
C GLN A 102 -15.22 20.35 24.81
N GLU A 103 -15.74 21.46 24.28
CA GLU A 103 -15.33 22.00 22.98
C GLU A 103 -13.97 22.71 23.02
N ILE A 104 -13.05 22.28 22.16
CA ILE A 104 -11.72 22.88 21.95
C ILE A 104 -11.46 23.17 20.47
N ALA A 105 -10.56 24.12 20.20
CA ALA A 105 -10.30 24.63 18.85
C ALA A 105 -9.57 23.64 17.95
N ASP A 106 -9.89 23.65 16.66
CA ASP A 106 -9.31 22.79 15.64
C ASP A 106 -8.45 23.52 14.59
N HIS A 107 -7.70 22.76 13.78
CA HIS A 107 -6.79 23.31 12.76
C HIS A 107 -7.47 24.19 11.69
N SER A 108 -8.75 23.95 11.41
CA SER A 108 -9.57 24.75 10.51
C SER A 108 -10.18 25.99 11.20
N GLY A 109 -9.86 26.20 12.48
CA GLY A 109 -10.30 27.35 13.25
C GLY A 109 -11.71 27.21 13.84
N ASN A 110 -12.36 26.05 13.72
CA ASN A 110 -13.64 25.80 14.37
C ASN A 110 -13.44 25.17 15.76
N PHE A 111 -14.53 24.68 16.37
CA PHE A 111 -14.54 24.09 17.70
C PHE A 111 -15.17 22.71 17.68
N SER A 112 -14.59 21.81 18.48
CA SER A 112 -14.96 20.40 18.53
C SER A 112 -14.83 19.80 19.92
N LYS A 113 -15.82 19.00 20.32
CA LYS A 113 -15.96 18.35 21.63
C LYS A 113 -14.91 17.28 21.79
N VAL A 114 -14.23 17.26 22.94
CA VAL A 114 -13.35 16.15 23.31
C VAL A 114 -14.19 14.89 23.53
N THR A 115 -14.08 13.90 22.64
CA THR A 115 -14.86 12.66 22.71
C THR A 115 -14.26 11.65 23.68
N ALA A 116 -12.94 11.69 23.90
CA ALA A 116 -12.23 10.78 24.80
C ALA A 116 -10.89 11.34 25.30
N ILE A 117 -10.42 10.83 26.45
CA ILE A 117 -9.21 11.30 27.15
C ILE A 117 -8.39 10.09 27.61
N TYR A 118 -7.08 10.10 27.35
CA TYR A 118 -6.18 8.98 27.66
C TYR A 118 -4.93 9.46 28.40
N PRO A 119 -4.80 9.16 29.71
CA PRO A 119 -3.53 9.23 30.39
C PRO A 119 -2.48 8.38 29.65
N GLN A 120 -1.24 8.89 29.55
CA GLN A 120 -0.13 8.23 28.85
C GLN A 120 1.03 7.87 29.78
N GLY A 121 0.88 8.12 31.09
CA GLY A 121 1.95 7.96 32.08
C GLY A 121 3.09 8.94 31.87
N GLN A 122 4.24 8.67 32.49
CA GLN A 122 5.45 9.48 32.30
C GLN A 122 6.13 9.16 30.96
N LYS A 123 6.46 10.19 30.19
CA LYS A 123 7.16 10.10 28.91
C LYS A 123 8.22 11.20 28.77
N GLN A 124 9.22 10.94 27.94
CA GLN A 124 10.29 11.89 27.60
C GLN A 124 9.72 13.09 26.83
N ILE A 125 9.90 14.28 27.38
CA ILE A 125 9.58 15.56 26.76
C ILE A 125 10.59 15.87 25.67
N CYS A 126 10.08 16.10 24.46
CA CYS A 126 10.74 16.82 23.40
C CYS A 126 10.05 18.18 23.21
N ARG A 127 10.79 19.27 23.47
CA ARG A 127 10.39 20.63 23.16
C ARG A 127 10.77 20.95 21.72
N VAL A 128 9.78 21.06 20.83
CA VAL A 128 9.98 21.45 19.43
C VAL A 128 9.96 22.97 19.35
N HIS A 129 11.06 23.60 18.95
CA HIS A 129 11.17 25.04 18.76
C HIS A 129 10.91 25.43 17.32
N PHE A 130 10.30 26.60 17.11
CA PHE A 130 9.86 27.06 15.80
C PHE A 130 10.45 28.42 15.39
N SER A 131 10.42 28.72 14.09
CA SER A 131 11.08 29.91 13.51
C SER A 131 10.49 31.25 13.95
N ASN A 132 9.21 31.25 14.34
CA ASN A 132 8.49 32.36 14.97
C ASN A 132 8.90 32.59 16.45
N GLY A 133 9.60 31.63 17.06
CA GLY A 133 10.01 31.66 18.46
C GLY A 133 9.02 30.97 19.42
N THR A 134 7.96 30.34 18.92
CA THR A 134 7.08 29.49 19.75
C THR A 134 7.71 28.11 19.94
N HIS A 135 7.14 27.32 20.85
CA HIS A 135 7.48 25.93 21.04
C HIS A 135 6.25 25.11 21.46
N VAL A 136 6.36 23.79 21.38
CA VAL A 136 5.39 22.81 21.90
C VAL A 136 6.16 21.69 22.60
N ASP A 137 5.64 21.26 23.76
CA ASP A 137 6.21 20.16 24.55
C ASP A 137 5.38 18.88 24.35
N CYS A 138 6.01 17.85 23.79
CA CYS A 138 5.34 16.64 23.31
C CYS A 138 6.20 15.38 23.60
N CYS A 139 5.66 14.18 23.38
CA CYS A 139 6.48 12.96 23.44
C CYS A 139 7.42 12.84 22.22
N GLU A 140 8.44 11.98 22.33
CA GLU A 140 9.39 11.78 21.24
C GLU A 140 8.74 11.26 19.95
N GLU A 141 7.61 10.54 20.08
CA GLU A 141 6.89 9.93 18.96
C GLU A 141 5.57 10.64 18.60
N HIS A 142 5.43 11.91 19.03
CA HIS A 142 4.35 12.78 18.60
C HIS A 142 4.45 13.05 17.09
N LEU A 143 3.32 13.01 16.37
CA LEU A 143 3.31 13.03 14.91
C LEU A 143 3.00 14.40 14.30
N TRP A 144 3.90 14.85 13.44
CA TRP A 144 3.96 16.17 12.81
C TRP A 144 3.81 16.06 11.30
N SER A 145 2.85 16.77 10.69
CA SER A 145 2.82 16.94 9.23
C SER A 145 3.78 18.06 8.84
N VAL A 146 4.89 17.70 8.18
CA VAL A 146 5.94 18.64 7.75
C VAL A 146 6.09 18.66 6.24
N LYS A 147 6.34 19.86 5.71
CA LYS A 147 6.64 20.12 4.31
C LYS A 147 8.12 20.48 4.15
N HIS A 148 8.82 19.70 3.33
CA HIS A 148 10.24 19.87 3.00
C HIS A 148 10.51 21.10 2.14
N CYS A 149 11.69 21.70 2.31
CA CYS A 149 12.13 22.88 1.56
C CYS A 149 12.50 22.54 0.12
N ASP A 150 13.17 21.40 -0.12
CA ASP A 150 13.82 21.12 -1.41
C ASP A 150 12.89 20.59 -2.51
N ASN A 151 11.90 19.77 -2.15
CA ASN A 151 10.95 19.17 -3.11
C ASN A 151 9.50 19.63 -2.88
N GLY A 152 9.22 20.37 -1.81
CA GLY A 152 7.87 20.77 -1.43
C GLY A 152 6.93 19.62 -1.04
N TRP A 153 7.42 18.39 -0.84
CA TRP A 153 6.60 17.26 -0.40
C TRP A 153 6.17 17.45 1.06
N THR A 154 4.95 17.03 1.38
CA THR A 154 4.44 16.95 2.75
C THR A 154 4.52 15.50 3.22
N ARG A 155 5.07 15.24 4.41
CA ARG A 155 5.13 13.91 5.04
C ARG A 155 4.81 14.02 6.52
N THR A 156 4.11 13.04 7.08
CA THR A 156 3.96 12.92 8.53
C THR A 156 5.20 12.23 9.13
N VAL A 157 5.78 12.84 10.15
CA VAL A 157 7.04 12.39 10.80
C VAL A 157 6.93 12.48 12.31
N ASP A 158 7.80 11.79 13.05
CA ASP A 158 7.84 11.86 14.51
C ASP A 158 8.79 12.95 15.04
N THR A 159 8.74 13.26 16.34
CA THR A 159 9.63 14.25 16.94
C THR A 159 11.11 13.83 16.88
N LYS A 160 11.42 12.52 16.89
CA LYS A 160 12.78 11.97 16.65
C LYS A 160 13.30 12.28 15.24
N TYR A 161 12.43 12.33 14.24
CA TYR A 161 12.77 12.76 12.89
C TYR A 161 13.01 14.28 12.84
N LEU A 162 12.17 15.09 13.52
CA LEU A 162 12.38 16.54 13.61
C LEU A 162 13.74 16.87 14.22
N GLU A 163 14.09 16.22 15.33
CA GLU A 163 15.39 16.35 16.02
C GLU A 163 16.59 16.13 15.08
N LYS A 164 16.47 15.16 14.16
CA LYS A 164 17.56 14.76 13.25
C LYS A 164 17.57 15.47 11.89
N ASN A 165 16.46 16.07 11.47
CA ASN A 165 16.28 16.57 10.09
C ASN A 165 15.72 18.00 9.99
N CYS A 166 15.52 18.73 11.10
CA CYS A 166 15.02 20.12 11.06
C CYS A 166 15.94 21.11 10.33
N LEU A 167 17.26 20.82 10.27
CA LEU A 167 18.27 21.64 9.60
C LEU A 167 18.96 20.87 8.45
N ARG A 168 19.29 21.62 7.39
CA ARG A 168 20.08 21.17 6.24
C ARG A 168 21.58 21.17 6.56
N LYS A 169 22.36 20.52 5.68
CA LYS A 169 23.84 20.50 5.72
C LYS A 169 24.50 21.89 5.67
N ASP A 170 23.78 22.93 5.24
CA ASP A 170 24.24 24.32 5.19
C ASP A 170 23.69 25.19 6.35
N GLY A 171 23.05 24.57 7.36
CA GLY A 171 22.48 25.24 8.53
C GLY A 171 21.13 25.94 8.28
N LYS A 172 20.56 25.90 7.07
CA LYS A 172 19.21 26.43 6.82
C LYS A 172 18.14 25.45 7.34
N ARG A 173 16.95 25.97 7.70
CA ARG A 173 15.81 25.13 8.11
C ARG A 173 15.26 24.34 6.92
N GLU A 174 14.96 23.06 7.14
CA GLU A 174 14.49 22.13 6.10
C GLU A 174 12.98 21.84 6.20
N LEU A 175 12.43 21.83 7.41
CA LEU A 175 11.07 21.37 7.68
C LEU A 175 10.15 22.55 8.03
N SER A 176 8.93 22.55 7.47
CA SER A 176 7.89 23.55 7.78
C SER A 176 6.53 22.92 8.08
N ILE A 177 5.85 23.42 9.10
CA ILE A 177 4.44 23.14 9.38
C ILE A 177 3.57 24.28 8.82
N ASN A 178 2.30 23.97 8.56
CA ASN A 178 1.29 24.97 8.20
C ASN A 178 0.92 25.82 9.43
N CYS A 179 0.49 27.07 9.20
CA CYS A 179 -0.30 27.79 10.21
C CYS A 179 -1.73 27.23 10.25
N CYS A 180 -2.40 27.38 11.39
CA CYS A 180 -3.85 27.22 11.51
C CYS A 180 -4.62 28.29 10.70
N LYS A 181 -5.93 28.09 10.51
CA LYS A 181 -6.85 29.17 10.10
C LYS A 181 -7.20 30.07 11.31
N PRO A 182 -7.77 31.27 11.11
CA PRO A 182 -8.26 32.11 12.19
C PRO A 182 -9.28 31.37 13.07
N VAL A 183 -9.07 31.34 14.38
CA VAL A 183 -9.92 30.60 15.33
C VAL A 183 -11.22 31.34 15.61
N ASN A 184 -12.37 30.71 15.43
CA ASN A 184 -13.72 31.30 15.50
C ASN A 184 -14.26 31.39 16.94
N PHE A 185 -13.50 32.01 17.85
CA PHE A 185 -13.93 32.28 19.23
C PHE A 185 -15.28 33.01 19.26
N ASP A 186 -16.04 32.83 20.34
CA ASP A 186 -17.36 33.44 20.48
C ASP A 186 -17.26 34.98 20.54
N ARG A 187 -18.29 35.65 20.03
CA ARG A 187 -18.38 37.11 19.98
C ARG A 187 -18.74 37.65 21.36
N LYS A 188 -17.88 38.49 21.93
CA LYS A 188 -18.03 39.02 23.30
C LYS A 188 -18.54 40.46 23.31
N GLU A 189 -19.29 40.84 24.33
CA GLU A 189 -19.59 42.24 24.58
C GLU A 189 -18.44 42.90 25.35
N TYR A 190 -17.98 44.05 24.87
CA TYR A 190 -16.85 44.77 25.45
C TYR A 190 -17.26 46.18 25.88
N GLU A 191 -16.88 46.59 27.09
CA GLU A 191 -17.10 47.97 27.56
C GLU A 191 -16.30 49.01 26.78
N ILE A 192 -15.25 48.59 26.06
CA ILE A 192 -14.45 49.38 25.12
C ILE A 192 -14.42 48.64 23.77
N PRO A 193 -14.93 49.21 22.66
CA PRO A 193 -14.88 48.58 21.35
C PRO A 193 -13.45 48.16 20.94
N PRO A 194 -13.24 47.00 20.28
CA PRO A 194 -11.89 46.46 20.05
C PRO A 194 -10.94 47.39 19.28
N TYR A 195 -11.41 48.17 18.29
CA TYR A 195 -10.56 49.13 17.59
C TYR A 195 -10.13 50.29 18.51
N ILE A 196 -11.06 50.81 19.32
CA ILE A 196 -10.77 51.83 20.34
C ILE A 196 -9.77 51.26 21.38
N MET A 197 -9.92 50.01 21.80
CA MET A 197 -8.94 49.34 22.67
C MET A 197 -7.54 49.29 22.01
N GLY A 198 -7.45 48.91 20.72
CA GLY A 198 -6.18 48.88 20.00
C GLY A 198 -5.50 50.25 19.91
N ILE A 199 -6.26 51.29 19.59
CA ILE A 199 -5.77 52.69 19.58
C ILE A 199 -5.34 53.16 20.99
N LEU A 200 -6.07 52.79 22.04
CA LEU A 200 -5.69 53.11 23.42
C LEU A 200 -4.44 52.34 23.88
N LEU A 201 -4.22 51.13 23.39
CA LEU A 201 -3.01 50.35 23.68
C LEU A 201 -1.79 50.85 22.91
N ALA A 202 -1.95 51.35 21.68
CA ALA A 202 -0.91 52.11 20.97
C ALA A 202 -0.79 53.54 21.54
N GLU A 203 -1.47 54.51 20.91
CA GLU A 203 -1.35 55.96 21.13
C GLU A 203 -2.07 56.49 22.39
N GLY A 204 -2.75 55.63 23.16
CA GLY A 204 -3.51 56.05 24.34
C GLY A 204 -2.65 56.48 25.53
N CYS A 205 -3.03 57.62 26.14
CA CYS A 205 -2.47 58.10 27.41
C CYS A 205 -3.36 57.67 28.59
N LEU A 206 -2.97 56.57 29.25
CA LEU A 206 -3.76 55.90 30.29
C LEU A 206 -3.42 56.33 31.73
N THR A 207 -2.41 57.20 31.91
CA THR A 207 -1.99 57.74 33.22
C THR A 207 -2.62 59.08 33.56
N GLY A 208 -3.30 59.73 32.60
CA GLY A 208 -3.86 61.07 32.75
C GLY A 208 -5.16 61.14 33.56
N SER A 209 -5.82 62.31 33.55
CA SER A 209 -7.13 62.50 34.18
C SER A 209 -8.31 62.06 33.30
N ASN A 210 -8.13 62.04 31.98
CA ASN A 210 -9.16 61.76 30.96
C ASN A 210 -8.68 60.67 30.00
N VAL A 211 -9.61 59.92 29.39
CA VAL A 211 -9.28 58.95 28.33
C VAL A 211 -8.88 59.73 27.07
N CYS A 212 -7.60 59.67 26.72
CA CYS A 212 -7.03 60.40 25.58
C CYS A 212 -6.22 59.46 24.69
N PHE A 213 -6.18 59.76 23.39
CA PHE A 213 -5.23 59.18 22.43
C PHE A 213 -4.77 60.29 21.48
N SER A 214 -3.57 60.15 20.93
CA SER A 214 -3.06 61.08 19.92
C SER A 214 -3.15 60.45 18.53
N ALA A 215 -3.64 61.17 17.53
CA ALA A 215 -3.73 60.70 16.14
C ALA A 215 -3.58 61.87 15.18
N ILE A 216 -2.90 61.65 14.04
CA ILE A 216 -2.76 62.65 12.97
C ILE A 216 -3.82 62.39 11.88
N GLU A 217 -4.09 61.11 11.60
CA GLU A 217 -5.07 60.70 10.60
C GLU A 217 -6.53 60.87 11.08
N SER A 218 -7.27 61.74 10.39
CA SER A 218 -8.71 61.96 10.61
C SER A 218 -9.57 60.71 10.40
N GLU A 219 -9.09 59.73 9.63
CA GLU A 219 -9.69 58.39 9.51
C GLU A 219 -9.80 57.69 10.88
N ILE A 220 -8.78 57.79 11.75
CA ILE A 220 -8.82 57.20 13.11
C ILE A 220 -9.85 57.94 13.96
N TYR A 221 -9.82 59.28 13.96
CA TYR A 221 -10.76 60.11 14.70
C TYR A 221 -12.22 59.82 14.30
N GLY A 222 -12.49 59.72 12.99
CA GLY A 222 -13.81 59.41 12.45
C GLY A 222 -14.29 58.02 12.85
N ARG A 223 -13.42 57.00 12.76
CA ARG A 223 -13.77 55.64 13.19
C ARG A 223 -14.02 55.54 14.69
N VAL A 224 -13.12 56.09 15.52
CA VAL A 224 -13.31 56.11 16.98
C VAL A 224 -14.61 56.83 17.33
N SER A 225 -14.89 57.98 16.73
CA SER A 225 -16.12 58.75 16.99
C SER A 225 -17.40 58.02 16.59
N LYS A 226 -17.36 57.15 15.57
CA LYS A 226 -18.49 56.31 15.15
C LYS A 226 -18.69 55.08 16.03
N GLU A 227 -17.64 54.57 16.67
CA GLU A 227 -17.69 53.41 17.57
C GLU A 227 -18.01 53.80 19.04
N LEU A 228 -18.21 55.08 19.37
CA LEU A 228 -18.60 55.49 20.73
C LEU A 228 -20.06 55.16 21.08
N ASP A 229 -20.28 54.88 22.37
CA ASP A 229 -21.60 54.74 23.00
C ASP A 229 -22.39 56.04 22.97
N GLU A 230 -23.73 55.94 22.94
CA GLU A 230 -24.62 57.09 23.01
C GLU A 230 -24.33 57.99 24.23
N GLY A 231 -24.36 59.31 24.01
CA GLY A 231 -24.01 60.30 25.03
C GLY A 231 -22.51 60.47 25.29
N TYR A 232 -21.63 59.75 24.57
CA TYR A 232 -20.19 60.01 24.50
C TYR A 232 -19.80 60.59 23.15
N VAL A 233 -18.82 61.48 23.16
CA VAL A 233 -18.27 62.14 21.97
C VAL A 233 -16.75 62.25 22.07
N CYS A 234 -16.08 62.17 20.93
CA CYS A 234 -14.68 62.51 20.85
C CYS A 234 -14.54 64.05 20.76
N LYS A 235 -13.62 64.64 21.53
CA LYS A 235 -13.31 66.08 21.45
C LYS A 235 -11.81 66.29 21.29
N THR A 236 -11.45 66.95 20.21
CA THR A 236 -10.08 67.38 19.87
C THR A 236 -9.63 68.50 20.82
N LYS A 237 -8.43 68.36 21.40
CA LYS A 237 -7.85 69.24 22.43
C LYS A 237 -6.55 69.93 21.97
N SER A 238 -5.92 69.41 20.92
CA SER A 238 -4.85 70.01 20.12
C SER A 238 -4.98 69.47 18.70
N ASN A 239 -4.13 69.87 17.75
CA ASN A 239 -4.20 69.34 16.37
C ASN A 239 -4.02 67.81 16.25
N ILE A 240 -3.57 67.13 17.31
CA ILE A 240 -3.37 65.68 17.35
C ILE A 240 -3.97 64.97 18.57
N ASP A 241 -4.28 65.69 19.67
CA ASP A 241 -4.78 65.05 20.90
C ASP A 241 -6.30 65.00 20.93
N HIS A 242 -6.87 63.79 21.01
CA HIS A 242 -8.31 63.57 21.11
C HIS A 242 -8.69 62.99 22.46
N ARG A 243 -9.90 63.34 22.93
CA ARG A 243 -10.42 62.96 24.26
C ARG A 243 -11.81 62.35 24.14
N ILE A 244 -12.00 61.17 24.72
CA ILE A 244 -13.33 60.56 24.81
C ILE A 244 -14.02 61.12 26.08
N VAL A 245 -15.08 61.89 25.88
CA VAL A 245 -15.79 62.60 26.96
C VAL A 245 -17.30 62.41 26.85
N LYS A 246 -18.03 62.68 27.93
CA LYS A 246 -19.48 62.77 27.87
C LYS A 246 -19.91 64.01 27.10
N GLU A 247 -20.98 63.89 26.33
CA GLU A 247 -21.61 65.01 25.62
C GLU A 247 -22.18 66.02 26.63
N LYS A 248 -23.02 65.53 27.55
CA LYS A 248 -23.61 66.30 28.64
C LYS A 248 -22.76 66.17 29.92
N ARG A 249 -22.53 67.27 30.63
CA ARG A 249 -21.80 67.26 31.92
C ARG A 249 -22.56 66.43 32.95
N SER A 250 -21.86 65.57 33.68
CA SER A 250 -22.42 64.68 34.70
C SER A 250 -21.36 64.37 35.76
N GLY A 251 -21.76 64.31 37.04
CA GLY A 251 -20.87 63.93 38.14
C GLY A 251 -20.49 62.45 38.18
N LYS A 252 -21.19 61.58 37.43
CA LYS A 252 -20.82 60.16 37.30
C LYS A 252 -19.49 60.03 36.52
N PRO A 253 -18.60 59.07 36.84
CA PRO A 253 -17.35 58.85 36.10
C PRO A 253 -17.59 58.42 34.64
N ASN A 254 -16.52 58.43 33.83
CA ASN A 254 -16.54 58.14 32.40
C ASN A 254 -16.46 56.61 32.16
N LYS A 255 -17.41 56.02 31.41
CA LYS A 255 -17.50 54.57 31.12
C LYS A 255 -16.13 54.00 30.72
N TYR A 256 -15.50 54.55 29.69
CA TYR A 256 -14.22 54.07 29.16
C TYR A 256 -13.06 54.17 30.17
N LYS A 257 -13.13 55.12 31.12
CA LYS A 257 -12.12 55.24 32.18
C LYS A 257 -12.30 54.15 33.23
N GLU A 258 -13.53 53.87 33.64
CA GLU A 258 -13.82 52.82 34.62
C GLU A 258 -13.63 51.43 34.01
N ALA A 259 -14.00 51.23 32.74
CA ALA A 259 -13.67 50.04 31.96
C ALA A 259 -12.14 49.82 31.88
N ALA A 260 -11.37 50.86 31.54
CA ALA A 260 -9.90 50.74 31.50
C ALA A 260 -9.26 50.44 32.87
N LYS A 261 -9.89 50.88 33.98
CA LYS A 261 -9.47 50.46 35.34
C LYS A 261 -9.82 49.00 35.62
N LYS A 262 -11.06 48.58 35.31
CA LYS A 262 -11.55 47.20 35.46
C LYS A 262 -10.65 46.20 34.73
N LEU A 263 -10.18 46.60 33.54
CA LEU A 263 -9.26 45.83 32.70
C LEU A 263 -7.77 45.94 33.09
N GLY A 264 -7.44 46.66 34.18
CA GLY A 264 -6.08 46.77 34.71
C GLY A 264 -5.08 47.59 33.88
N ILE A 265 -5.52 48.20 32.77
CA ILE A 265 -4.68 49.00 31.86
C ILE A 265 -4.61 50.49 32.24
N TRP A 266 -5.56 50.98 33.05
CA TRP A 266 -5.49 52.36 33.55
C TRP A 266 -4.31 52.55 34.51
N GLY A 267 -3.65 53.71 34.42
CA GLY A 267 -2.44 54.00 35.20
C GLY A 267 -1.16 53.35 34.67
N LYS A 268 -1.23 52.51 33.62
CA LYS A 268 -0.05 51.87 33.01
C LYS A 268 0.71 52.81 32.09
N TYR A 269 2.04 52.82 32.21
CA TYR A 269 2.93 53.44 31.23
C TYR A 269 3.06 52.57 29.97
N SER A 270 3.58 53.13 28.87
CA SER A 270 3.70 52.44 27.56
C SER A 270 4.50 51.12 27.61
N TYR A 271 5.46 51.01 28.53
CA TYR A 271 6.26 49.79 28.76
C TYR A 271 5.59 48.76 29.68
N GLU A 272 4.40 49.06 30.20
CA GLU A 272 3.61 48.21 31.12
C GLU A 272 2.24 47.83 30.54
N LYS A 273 1.86 48.38 29.38
CA LYS A 273 0.64 48.02 28.67
C LYS A 273 0.66 46.53 28.29
N PHE A 274 -0.52 45.92 28.18
CA PHE A 274 -0.76 44.53 27.79
C PHE A 274 -2.14 44.44 27.12
N ILE A 275 -2.45 43.34 26.41
CA ILE A 275 -3.82 43.14 25.91
C ILE A 275 -4.62 42.43 27.01
N PRO A 276 -5.75 42.96 27.50
CA PRO A 276 -6.55 42.28 28.52
C PRO A 276 -7.02 40.92 28.00
N GLU A 277 -6.97 39.90 28.87
CA GLU A 277 -7.07 38.49 28.48
C GLU A 277 -8.38 38.17 27.72
N GLU A 278 -9.49 38.81 28.09
CA GLU A 278 -10.80 38.68 27.41
C GLU A 278 -10.77 39.08 25.92
N TYR A 279 -9.97 40.08 25.52
CA TYR A 279 -9.88 40.60 24.14
C TYR A 279 -9.04 39.69 23.22
N LYS A 280 -8.23 38.79 23.79
CA LYS A 280 -7.39 37.85 23.01
C LYS A 280 -8.18 36.66 22.47
N TYR A 281 -9.39 36.45 22.97
CA TYR A 281 -10.30 35.36 22.58
C TYR A 281 -11.71 35.92 22.29
N GLY A 282 -11.79 37.03 21.55
CA GLY A 282 -13.03 37.49 20.90
C GLY A 282 -13.15 36.95 19.48
N SER A 283 -14.28 37.17 18.82
CA SER A 283 -14.52 36.70 17.45
C SER A 283 -13.53 37.28 16.43
N VAL A 284 -13.46 36.68 15.24
CA VAL A 284 -12.47 37.03 14.19
C VAL A 284 -12.54 38.51 13.82
N ASP A 285 -13.74 39.07 13.63
CA ASP A 285 -13.96 40.49 13.38
C ASP A 285 -13.44 41.38 14.53
N GLN A 286 -13.67 40.98 15.78
CA GLN A 286 -13.26 41.71 16.97
C GLN A 286 -11.73 41.73 17.13
N ARG A 287 -11.06 40.60 16.92
CA ARG A 287 -9.59 40.51 16.96
C ARG A 287 -8.93 41.20 15.76
N ILE A 288 -9.56 41.18 14.59
CA ILE A 288 -9.13 41.99 13.43
C ILE A 288 -9.27 43.48 13.73
N ALA A 289 -10.38 43.94 14.33
CA ALA A 289 -10.54 45.33 14.74
C ALA A 289 -9.52 45.76 15.80
N LEU A 290 -9.22 44.91 16.78
CA LEU A 290 -8.15 45.13 17.76
C LEU A 290 -6.76 45.23 17.10
N LEU A 291 -6.45 44.31 16.19
CA LEU A 291 -5.20 44.31 15.43
C LEU A 291 -5.08 45.57 14.57
N GLN A 292 -6.15 45.98 13.89
CA GLN A 292 -6.19 47.23 13.12
C GLN A 292 -5.88 48.44 14.02
N GLY A 293 -6.51 48.57 15.20
CA GLY A 293 -6.23 49.67 16.12
C GLY A 293 -4.75 49.72 16.57
N LEU A 294 -4.16 48.57 16.91
CA LEU A 294 -2.73 48.46 17.25
C LEU A 294 -1.81 48.78 16.06
N MET A 295 -2.26 48.47 14.84
CA MET A 295 -1.50 48.66 13.60
C MET A 295 -1.68 50.05 12.95
N ASP A 296 -2.77 50.75 13.21
CA ASP A 296 -3.03 52.11 12.72
C ASP A 296 -2.31 53.17 13.56
N GLY A 297 -2.06 52.92 14.84
CA GLY A 297 -1.02 53.60 15.63
C GLY A 297 0.39 53.09 15.29
N ASP A 298 1.03 52.42 16.24
CA ASP A 298 2.42 51.88 16.22
C ASP A 298 2.81 51.03 14.99
N GLY A 299 1.86 50.52 14.21
CA GLY A 299 2.12 49.67 13.05
C GLY A 299 2.77 50.40 11.87
N THR A 300 3.88 49.85 11.38
CA THR A 300 4.67 50.39 10.25
C THR A 300 4.59 49.48 9.03
N VAL A 301 4.44 50.05 7.83
CA VAL A 301 4.57 49.36 6.52
C VAL A 301 5.73 49.94 5.70
N GLY A 302 6.58 49.08 5.16
CA GLY A 302 7.82 49.47 4.45
C GLY A 302 7.60 49.87 3.00
N LYS A 303 7.69 51.18 2.69
CA LYS A 303 7.46 51.77 1.35
C LYS A 303 8.19 51.12 0.16
N LYS A 304 9.29 50.38 0.37
CA LYS A 304 10.10 49.73 -0.69
C LYS A 304 9.85 48.22 -0.83
N ASN A 305 9.18 47.57 0.12
CA ASN A 305 9.10 46.11 0.17
C ASN A 305 7.77 45.55 0.74
N GLY A 306 6.81 46.41 1.07
CA GLY A 306 5.50 46.04 1.63
C GLY A 306 5.55 45.32 2.97
N ASN A 307 6.74 45.13 3.58
CA ASN A 307 6.88 44.37 4.82
C ASN A 307 6.31 45.18 6.00
N VAL A 308 5.59 44.48 6.88
CA VAL A 308 4.82 45.08 7.96
C VAL A 308 5.43 44.72 9.32
N SER A 309 5.50 45.69 10.22
CA SER A 309 5.98 45.47 11.60
C SER A 309 5.28 46.36 12.62
N TYR A 310 4.82 45.74 13.70
CA TYR A 310 4.45 46.42 14.94
C TYR A 310 5.72 46.69 15.78
N SER A 311 5.71 47.70 16.64
CA SER A 311 6.83 48.00 17.55
C SER A 311 6.31 48.65 18.83
N THR A 312 6.75 48.16 19.99
CA THR A 312 6.32 48.68 21.31
C THR A 312 7.47 48.69 22.32
N THR A 313 7.30 49.34 23.46
CA THR A 313 8.25 49.30 24.58
C THR A 313 7.84 48.34 25.70
N SER A 314 6.63 47.76 25.64
CA SER A 314 6.21 46.69 26.55
C SER A 314 6.52 45.32 25.94
N PHE A 315 7.28 44.49 26.66
CA PHE A 315 7.50 43.10 26.26
C PHE A 315 6.19 42.31 26.27
N LYS A 316 5.36 42.51 27.30
CA LYS A 316 4.08 41.80 27.46
C LYS A 316 3.09 42.15 26.34
N LEU A 317 3.01 43.41 25.91
CA LEU A 317 2.20 43.80 24.76
C LEU A 317 2.74 43.19 23.45
N ALA A 318 4.05 43.01 23.31
CA ALA A 318 4.63 42.32 22.16
C ALA A 318 4.32 40.80 22.16
N GLU A 319 4.31 40.14 23.31
CA GLU A 319 3.86 38.75 23.45
C GLU A 319 2.37 38.59 23.15
N ASP A 320 1.52 39.42 23.75
CA ASP A 320 0.07 39.39 23.53
C ASP A 320 -0.29 39.72 22.07
N PHE A 321 0.43 40.66 21.44
CA PHE A 321 0.33 40.94 20.00
C PHE A 321 0.71 39.71 19.15
N CYS A 322 1.75 38.98 19.55
CA CYS A 322 2.15 37.76 18.86
C CYS A 322 1.08 36.66 19.02
N GLN A 323 0.50 36.48 20.22
CA GLN A 323 -0.62 35.57 20.44
C GLN A 323 -1.83 35.94 19.57
N LEU A 324 -2.17 37.24 19.49
CA LEU A 324 -3.24 37.76 18.63
C LEU A 324 -2.99 37.40 17.15
N VAL A 325 -1.78 37.62 16.65
CA VAL A 325 -1.40 37.28 15.27
C VAL A 325 -1.44 35.76 15.00
N TYR A 326 -0.96 34.91 15.93
CA TYR A 326 -1.04 33.45 15.78
C TYR A 326 -2.49 32.96 15.73
N SER A 327 -3.37 33.51 16.60
CA SER A 327 -4.80 33.17 16.64
C SER A 327 -5.58 33.55 15.38
N LEU A 328 -4.98 34.37 14.51
CA LEU A 328 -5.47 34.82 13.21
C LEU A 328 -4.72 34.10 12.05
N GLY A 329 -4.17 32.91 12.27
CA GLY A 329 -3.42 32.13 11.27
C GLY A 329 -2.11 32.78 10.79
N GLY A 330 -1.66 33.83 11.47
CA GLY A 330 -0.46 34.59 11.15
C GLY A 330 0.82 34.01 11.75
N THR A 331 1.95 34.49 11.26
CA THR A 331 3.26 34.23 11.88
C THR A 331 4.03 35.54 12.08
N THR A 332 4.71 35.64 13.21
CA THR A 332 5.46 36.83 13.65
C THR A 332 6.53 36.40 14.66
N ARG A 333 7.51 37.26 14.94
CA ARG A 333 8.52 37.02 15.98
C ARG A 333 8.97 38.33 16.61
N ILE A 334 9.07 38.34 17.94
CA ILE A 334 9.65 39.45 18.69
C ILE A 334 11.14 39.55 18.37
N ARG A 335 11.60 40.74 17.98
CA ARG A 335 13.01 41.13 17.92
C ARG A 335 13.27 42.25 18.91
N VAL A 336 14.25 42.06 19.78
CA VAL A 336 14.73 43.10 20.69
C VAL A 336 15.57 44.09 19.88
N LYS A 337 15.33 45.40 20.06
CA LYS A 337 16.16 46.48 19.56
C LYS A 337 16.55 47.38 20.73
N GLU A 338 17.85 47.48 21.00
CA GLU A 338 18.39 48.45 21.94
C GLU A 338 18.00 49.88 21.56
N GLY A 339 17.71 50.72 22.55
CA GLY A 339 17.50 52.14 22.33
C GLY A 339 18.81 52.84 21.98
N SER A 340 18.73 53.81 21.06
CA SER A 340 19.82 54.74 20.78
C SER A 340 20.23 55.52 22.03
N LEU A 341 21.44 56.08 22.05
CA LEU A 341 21.73 57.18 22.99
C LEU A 341 20.87 58.39 22.60
N LYS A 342 20.41 59.13 23.61
CA LYS A 342 20.02 60.54 23.50
C LYS A 342 21.26 61.43 23.55
N GLU A 343 21.06 62.70 23.21
CA GLU A 343 22.07 63.77 23.34
C GLU A 343 22.51 63.98 24.80
N ASP A 344 21.66 63.63 25.78
CA ASP A 344 21.98 63.65 27.23
C ASP A 344 22.82 62.44 27.71
N GLY A 345 23.26 61.57 26.79
CA GLY A 345 24.04 60.36 27.09
C GLY A 345 23.22 59.17 27.61
N THR A 346 21.98 59.38 28.04
CA THR A 346 21.11 58.27 28.47
C THR A 346 20.55 57.51 27.26
N ARG A 347 20.42 56.18 27.36
CA ARG A 347 19.80 55.39 26.30
C ARG A 347 18.27 55.53 26.33
N HIS A 348 17.67 55.58 25.14
CA HIS A 348 16.24 55.29 24.98
C HIS A 348 15.93 53.88 25.54
N ARG A 349 14.68 53.65 25.96
CA ARG A 349 14.25 52.32 26.41
C ARG A 349 14.36 51.29 25.27
N VAL A 350 14.58 50.04 25.65
CA VAL A 350 14.53 48.89 24.73
C VAL A 350 13.16 48.84 24.04
N SER A 351 13.16 48.46 22.77
CA SER A 351 11.95 48.32 21.96
C SER A 351 11.84 46.92 21.37
N TYR A 352 10.61 46.42 21.31
CA TYR A 352 10.26 45.08 20.86
C TYR A 352 9.54 45.21 19.52
N ARG A 353 10.19 44.76 18.44
CA ARG A 353 9.65 44.82 17.08
C ARG A 353 9.13 43.45 16.66
N CYS A 354 7.86 43.39 16.30
CA CYS A 354 7.21 42.20 15.78
C CYS A 354 7.08 42.36 14.26
N SER A 355 7.79 41.55 13.47
CA SER A 355 7.62 41.50 12.01
C SER A 355 6.60 40.42 11.65
N LEU A 356 5.47 40.83 11.07
CA LEU A 356 4.29 39.98 10.87
C LEU A 356 4.08 39.58 9.41
N ASN A 357 3.51 38.39 9.23
CA ASN A 357 3.09 37.82 7.95
C ASN A 357 1.78 37.05 8.19
N LEU A 358 0.65 37.61 7.75
CA LEU A 358 -0.69 37.05 7.90
C LEU A 358 -1.25 36.57 6.54
N PRO A 359 -2.35 35.79 6.53
CA PRO A 359 -3.17 35.57 5.34
C PRO A 359 -3.56 36.89 4.64
N ASN A 360 -3.79 36.84 3.33
CA ASN A 360 -4.03 38.06 2.51
C ASN A 360 -5.44 38.64 2.73
N ASP A 361 -6.40 37.76 3.00
CA ASP A 361 -7.81 38.00 3.34
C ASP A 361 -8.00 38.77 4.65
N ILE A 362 -7.05 38.68 5.58
CA ILE A 362 -7.08 39.45 6.83
C ILE A 362 -6.59 40.86 6.56
N GLU A 363 -7.49 41.85 6.69
CA GLU A 363 -7.13 43.26 6.60
C GLU A 363 -6.57 43.79 7.92
N ILE A 364 -5.30 44.23 7.91
CA ILE A 364 -4.51 44.54 9.12
C ILE A 364 -4.41 46.03 9.43
N PHE A 365 -4.94 46.89 8.56
CA PHE A 365 -5.02 48.34 8.76
C PHE A 365 -6.46 48.79 8.51
N PHE A 366 -6.95 49.81 9.21
CA PHE A 366 -8.09 50.59 8.73
C PHE A 366 -7.62 51.64 7.72
N LEU A 367 -6.51 52.31 8.02
CA LEU A 367 -6.00 53.47 7.28
C LEU A 367 -5.73 53.19 5.81
N LYS A 368 -6.42 53.90 4.92
CA LYS A 368 -6.23 53.74 3.47
C LYS A 368 -4.76 53.96 3.06
N ARG A 369 -4.11 54.98 3.62
CA ARG A 369 -2.67 55.25 3.44
C ARG A 369 -1.75 54.07 3.80
N LYS A 370 -2.13 53.21 4.76
CA LYS A 370 -1.35 52.02 5.14
C LYS A 370 -1.74 50.80 4.29
N LYS A 371 -3.01 50.67 3.89
CA LYS A 371 -3.50 49.66 2.93
C LYS A 371 -2.85 49.79 1.56
N ASP A 372 -2.86 50.98 0.96
CA ASP A 372 -2.38 51.22 -0.41
C ASP A 372 -0.86 50.94 -0.57
N ILE A 373 -0.11 50.83 0.54
CA ILE A 373 1.33 50.49 0.58
C ILE A 373 1.57 49.00 0.95
N ARG A 374 0.55 48.28 1.43
CA ARG A 374 0.63 46.87 1.81
C ARG A 374 0.69 45.99 0.55
N VAL A 375 1.82 45.34 0.31
CA VAL A 375 1.97 44.36 -0.77
C VAL A 375 1.46 42.99 -0.30
N LEU A 376 0.32 42.56 -0.82
CA LEU A 376 -0.20 41.19 -0.63
C LEU A 376 0.71 40.17 -1.30
N ARG A 377 0.81 38.96 -0.73
CA ARG A 377 1.78 37.94 -1.15
C ARG A 377 1.11 36.85 -1.99
N SER A 378 1.40 36.85 -3.29
CA SER A 378 0.80 35.91 -4.26
C SER A 378 1.38 34.49 -4.23
N LYS A 379 2.64 34.29 -3.80
CA LYS A 379 3.35 33.01 -3.96
C LYS A 379 3.57 32.19 -2.68
N TYR A 380 3.61 32.82 -1.50
CA TYR A 380 3.90 32.15 -0.23
C TYR A 380 3.05 32.69 0.92
N LEU A 381 2.07 31.88 1.35
CA LEU A 381 1.30 32.07 2.58
C LEU A 381 2.18 31.92 3.84
N PRO A 382 1.69 32.32 5.03
CA PRO A 382 2.36 32.05 6.30
C PRO A 382 2.74 30.57 6.48
N LYS A 383 3.97 30.35 6.95
CA LYS A 383 4.54 29.05 7.32
C LYS A 383 5.37 29.19 8.58
N ILE A 384 5.43 28.12 9.35
CA ILE A 384 6.27 28.03 10.56
C ILE A 384 7.31 26.94 10.29
N TYR A 385 8.60 27.27 10.37
CA TYR A 385 9.67 26.30 10.19
C TYR A 385 10.10 25.70 11.52
N VAL A 386 10.45 24.42 11.54
CA VAL A 386 11.10 23.79 12.70
C VAL A 386 12.51 24.36 12.83
N ASP A 387 12.87 24.80 14.04
CA ASP A 387 14.14 25.47 14.34
C ASP A 387 15.15 24.49 14.93
N ARG A 388 14.72 23.73 15.96
CA ARG A 388 15.45 22.66 16.64
C ARG A 388 14.51 21.88 17.57
N VAL A 389 14.97 20.76 18.13
CA VAL A 389 14.28 20.01 19.19
C VAL A 389 15.20 19.90 20.40
N GLU A 390 14.66 20.05 21.61
CA GLU A 390 15.38 19.93 22.88
C GLU A 390 14.73 18.83 23.75
N ARG A 391 15.55 17.97 24.36
CA ARG A 391 15.09 16.94 25.33
C ARG A 391 15.15 17.53 26.74
N LEU A 392 14.03 17.57 27.46
CA LEU A 392 13.96 18.28 28.76
C LEU A 392 13.88 17.37 30.00
N GLY A 393 13.40 16.14 29.86
CA GLY A 393 13.26 15.16 30.95
C GLY A 393 11.98 14.33 30.79
N ASN A 394 11.61 13.54 31.79
CA ASN A 394 10.33 12.83 31.81
C ASN A 394 9.26 13.62 32.58
N THR A 395 8.02 13.62 32.08
CA THR A 395 6.85 14.12 32.82
C THR A 395 5.60 13.36 32.41
N GLU A 396 4.52 13.49 33.19
CA GLU A 396 3.22 12.92 32.86
C GLU A 396 2.62 13.58 31.61
N MET A 397 2.10 12.73 30.73
CA MET A 397 1.48 13.13 29.47
C MET A 397 0.08 12.55 29.33
N GLN A 398 -0.71 13.18 28.45
CA GLN A 398 -2.08 12.80 28.12
C GLN A 398 -2.31 13.06 26.62
N CYS A 399 -3.21 12.30 26.01
CA CYS A 399 -3.78 12.60 24.70
C CYS A 399 -5.30 12.57 24.76
N ILE A 400 -5.93 13.16 23.73
CA ILE A 400 -7.37 13.31 23.61
C ILE A 400 -7.82 13.00 22.17
N THR A 401 -9.09 12.59 22.04
CA THR A 401 -9.83 12.61 20.77
C THR A 401 -10.79 13.80 20.79
N VAL A 402 -11.05 14.41 19.63
CA VAL A 402 -12.03 15.48 19.43
C VAL A 402 -13.02 15.10 18.34
N ASP A 403 -14.23 15.66 18.32
CA ASP A 403 -15.19 15.61 17.22
C ASP A 403 -14.86 16.59 16.06
N ASN A 404 -13.57 16.88 15.85
CA ASN A 404 -13.11 17.65 14.69
C ASN A 404 -12.78 16.74 13.51
N PRO A 405 -13.28 17.00 12.27
CA PRO A 405 -12.49 16.92 11.03
C PRO A 405 -11.19 16.14 11.05
N ASP A 406 -10.08 16.76 10.71
CA ASP A 406 -8.78 16.11 10.61
C ASP A 406 -8.25 15.64 11.99
N HIS A 407 -9.07 15.70 13.04
CA HIS A 407 -8.80 15.30 14.43
C HIS A 407 -7.55 15.97 15.05
N LEU A 408 -7.02 16.97 14.35
CA LEU A 408 -5.92 17.83 14.75
C LEU A 408 -6.54 19.00 15.52
N TYR A 409 -6.51 18.90 16.85
CA TYR A 409 -6.84 20.03 17.73
C TYR A 409 -5.64 20.98 17.86
N LEU A 410 -5.92 22.24 18.21
CA LEU A 410 -4.92 23.26 18.42
C LEU A 410 -4.36 23.20 19.84
N THR A 411 -3.08 22.82 19.95
CA THR A 411 -2.29 22.95 21.18
C THR A 411 -1.57 24.31 21.25
N ASP A 412 -0.77 24.51 22.30
CA ASP A 412 0.10 25.66 22.59
C ASP A 412 0.55 26.45 21.33
N ASN A 413 0.18 27.73 21.28
CA ASN A 413 0.48 28.64 20.17
C ASN A 413 -0.18 28.29 18.82
N PHE A 414 -1.29 27.53 18.87
CA PHE A 414 -2.15 27.17 17.74
C PHE A 414 -1.50 26.21 16.73
N ILE A 415 -1.05 25.05 17.22
CA ILE A 415 -0.25 24.04 16.49
C ILE A 415 -0.95 22.66 16.44
N VAL A 416 -0.60 21.81 15.44
CA VAL A 416 -1.45 20.79 14.77
C VAL A 416 -0.80 19.37 14.76
N THR A 417 -1.58 18.27 14.93
CA THR A 417 -1.07 16.94 15.42
C THR A 417 -1.72 15.66 14.76
N HIS A 418 -0.97 14.60 14.36
CA HIS A 418 -1.44 13.47 13.46
C HIS A 418 -1.34 12.01 14.02
N ASN A 419 -1.66 10.95 13.23
CA ASN A 419 -1.91 9.55 13.68
C ASN A 419 -1.68 8.38 12.68
N SER A 420 -1.61 7.13 13.23
CA SER A 420 -1.84 5.76 12.65
C SER A 420 -0.60 4.85 12.51
N HIS A 421 -0.58 3.67 13.17
CA HIS A 421 0.71 2.96 13.39
C HIS A 421 0.80 1.44 13.77
N LEU A 422 -0.25 0.76 14.27
CA LEU A 422 -0.04 -0.41 15.17
C LEU A 422 0.28 -1.78 14.54
N ALA A 423 -0.54 -2.29 13.62
CA ALA A 423 -0.43 -3.70 13.14
C ALA A 423 0.96 -4.03 12.55
N ILE A 424 1.55 -3.07 11.84
CA ILE A 424 2.87 -3.17 11.22
C ILE A 424 4.00 -3.31 12.25
N ALA A 425 3.88 -2.63 13.40
CA ALA A 425 4.87 -2.73 14.47
C ALA A 425 4.89 -4.14 15.10
N PHE A 426 3.72 -4.79 15.22
CA PHE A 426 3.62 -6.16 15.72
C PHE A 426 4.27 -7.18 14.76
N ALA A 427 4.02 -7.03 13.45
CA ALA A 427 4.59 -7.94 12.45
C ALA A 427 6.12 -7.83 12.33
N ILE A 428 6.67 -6.60 12.35
CA ILE A 428 8.12 -6.35 12.30
C ILE A 428 8.84 -6.98 13.51
N ASN A 429 8.27 -6.88 14.71
CA ASN A 429 8.82 -7.46 15.93
C ASN A 429 9.02 -8.99 15.83
N GLU A 430 8.04 -9.72 15.29
CA GLU A 430 8.11 -11.18 15.18
C GLU A 430 9.14 -11.66 14.14
N VAL A 431 9.29 -10.93 13.03
CA VAL A 431 10.28 -11.24 11.99
C VAL A 431 11.70 -10.86 12.43
N LEU A 432 11.90 -9.70 13.06
CA LEU A 432 13.20 -9.33 13.63
C LEU A 432 13.61 -10.25 14.79
N ALA A 433 12.65 -10.77 15.55
CA ALA A 433 12.88 -11.82 16.56
C ALA A 433 12.94 -13.25 15.97
N LYS A 434 12.89 -13.41 14.65
CA LYS A 434 12.97 -14.69 13.90
C LYS A 434 11.93 -15.74 14.30
N ARG A 435 10.80 -15.33 14.88
CA ARG A 435 9.66 -16.21 15.20
C ARG A 435 8.78 -16.50 13.98
N LYS A 436 8.83 -15.62 12.97
CA LYS A 436 8.15 -15.72 11.67
C LYS A 436 9.14 -15.35 10.56
N LYS A 437 8.94 -15.85 9.34
CA LYS A 437 9.82 -15.67 8.17
C LYS A 437 9.38 -14.54 7.22
N LYS A 438 8.08 -14.27 7.11
CA LYS A 438 7.51 -13.26 6.20
C LYS A 438 6.45 -12.37 6.88
N ILE A 439 6.32 -11.14 6.38
CA ILE A 439 5.15 -10.28 6.57
C ILE A 439 4.42 -10.23 5.23
N ILE A 440 3.22 -10.81 5.18
CA ILE A 440 2.35 -10.78 4.00
C ILE A 440 1.32 -9.69 4.25
N LEU A 441 1.19 -8.74 3.33
CA LEU A 441 0.38 -7.55 3.53
C LEU A 441 -0.64 -7.37 2.41
N THR A 442 -1.89 -7.14 2.80
CA THR A 442 -3.06 -7.08 1.94
C THR A 442 -3.93 -5.90 2.33
N ARG A 443 -4.42 -5.15 1.36
CA ARG A 443 -5.47 -4.13 1.51
C ARG A 443 -6.51 -4.38 0.40
N PRO A 444 -7.82 -4.27 0.65
CA PRO A 444 -8.80 -4.24 -0.42
C PRO A 444 -8.62 -2.95 -1.21
N VAL A 445 -8.93 -3.00 -2.50
CA VAL A 445 -9.02 -1.81 -3.36
C VAL A 445 -10.47 -1.73 -3.82
N VAL A 446 -11.12 -0.62 -3.48
CA VAL A 446 -12.48 -0.30 -3.95
C VAL A 446 -12.35 0.80 -5.01
N GLU A 447 -13.06 0.62 -6.13
CA GLU A 447 -12.98 1.54 -7.27
C GLU A 447 -14.02 2.66 -7.11
N ALA A 448 -13.57 3.85 -6.74
CA ALA A 448 -14.41 5.04 -6.57
C ALA A 448 -14.86 5.61 -7.94
N GLY A 449 -15.81 4.94 -8.59
CA GLY A 449 -16.42 5.33 -9.87
C GLY A 449 -15.57 5.03 -11.11
N GLU A 450 -14.25 5.21 -11.05
CA GLU A 450 -13.33 4.89 -12.15
C GLU A 450 -12.62 3.53 -11.97
N ASN A 451 -12.70 2.70 -13.01
CA ASN A 451 -11.93 1.46 -13.13
C ASN A 451 -10.41 1.73 -13.09
N LEU A 452 -9.63 1.05 -12.22
CA LEU A 452 -8.16 1.17 -12.13
C LEU A 452 -7.43 0.85 -13.47
N GLY A 453 -8.15 0.26 -14.42
CA GLY A 453 -7.71 0.09 -15.80
C GLY A 453 -7.46 1.38 -16.60
N PHE A 454 -7.82 2.57 -16.11
CA PHE A 454 -7.63 3.83 -16.86
C PHE A 454 -6.28 4.53 -16.65
N LEU A 455 -5.59 4.34 -15.52
CA LEU A 455 -4.23 4.87 -15.33
C LEU A 455 -3.19 4.10 -16.16
N PRO A 456 -2.19 4.75 -16.78
CA PRO A 456 -1.04 4.07 -17.37
C PRO A 456 -0.06 3.62 -16.28
N GLY A 457 0.55 2.43 -16.44
CA GLY A 457 1.54 1.89 -15.51
C GLY A 457 1.44 0.38 -15.32
N THR A 458 2.46 -0.20 -14.68
CA THR A 458 2.47 -1.58 -14.17
C THR A 458 1.46 -1.75 -13.03
N PHE A 459 1.16 -3.01 -12.68
CA PHE A 459 0.26 -3.30 -11.56
C PHE A 459 0.80 -2.76 -10.21
N GLU A 460 2.12 -2.83 -10.02
CA GLU A 460 2.82 -2.37 -8.81
C GLU A 460 2.78 -0.84 -8.67
N GLU A 461 2.98 -0.10 -9.76
CA GLU A 461 2.82 1.37 -9.80
C GLU A 461 1.37 1.80 -9.50
N LYS A 462 0.36 0.99 -9.86
CA LYS A 462 -1.06 1.26 -9.59
C LYS A 462 -1.48 0.93 -8.16
N LEU A 463 -0.88 -0.08 -7.54
CA LEU A 463 -1.19 -0.49 -6.17
C LEU A 463 -0.43 0.34 -5.13
N ASN A 464 0.78 0.81 -5.46
CA ASN A 464 1.64 1.60 -4.59
C ASN A 464 0.95 2.76 -3.84
N PRO A 465 0.08 3.59 -4.45
CA PRO A 465 -0.62 4.66 -3.73
C PRO A 465 -1.43 4.19 -2.52
N TYR A 466 -2.04 3.00 -2.60
CA TYR A 466 -2.84 2.41 -1.53
C TYR A 466 -1.99 1.76 -0.42
N ILE A 467 -0.75 1.38 -0.73
CA ILE A 467 0.17 0.69 0.19
C ILE A 467 1.25 1.64 0.76
N MET A 468 1.41 2.84 0.19
CA MET A 468 2.34 3.86 0.65
C MET A 468 2.22 4.22 2.15
N PRO A 469 1.02 4.32 2.76
CA PRO A 469 0.89 4.55 4.21
C PRO A 469 1.54 3.47 5.08
N MET A 470 1.60 2.24 4.56
CA MET A 470 2.18 1.08 5.26
C MET A 470 3.70 1.09 5.12
N PHE A 471 4.24 1.39 3.93
CA PHE A 471 5.68 1.64 3.74
C PHE A 471 6.19 2.76 4.66
N ASP A 472 5.43 3.85 4.81
CA ASP A 472 5.71 4.94 5.77
C ASP A 472 5.82 4.43 7.22
N CYS A 473 4.93 3.50 7.62
CA CYS A 473 4.99 2.88 8.94
C CYS A 473 6.19 1.93 9.10
N ILE A 474 6.54 1.15 8.07
CA ILE A 474 7.71 0.26 8.08
C ILE A 474 9.01 1.07 8.20
N GLU A 475 9.16 2.17 7.45
CA GLU A 475 10.34 3.05 7.56
C GLU A 475 10.46 3.65 8.98
N ARG A 476 9.35 4.07 9.61
CA ARG A 476 9.35 4.56 10.99
C ARG A 476 9.70 3.47 12.02
N CYS A 477 9.27 2.23 11.80
CA CYS A 477 9.51 1.11 12.73
C CYS A 477 10.93 0.52 12.64
N VAL A 478 11.59 0.56 11.48
CA VAL A 478 12.93 -0.04 11.26
C VAL A 478 14.03 1.02 11.12
N GLY A 479 13.69 2.24 10.68
CA GLY A 479 14.63 3.33 10.49
C GLY A 479 15.64 3.09 9.37
N LYS A 480 16.84 3.65 9.53
CA LYS A 480 17.95 3.61 8.57
C LYS A 480 19.03 2.56 8.92
N ASP A 481 18.71 1.55 9.73
CA ASP A 481 19.62 0.43 9.94
C ASP A 481 19.51 -0.53 8.74
N ASN A 482 20.47 -0.42 7.81
CA ASN A 482 20.45 -1.17 6.54
C ASN A 482 20.24 -2.67 6.76
N ALA A 483 20.82 -3.27 7.80
CA ALA A 483 20.73 -4.71 8.01
C ALA A 483 19.32 -5.15 8.46
N GLN A 484 18.67 -4.37 9.35
CA GLN A 484 17.29 -4.66 9.73
C GLN A 484 16.30 -4.30 8.61
N ARG A 485 16.57 -3.22 7.87
CA ARG A 485 15.75 -2.80 6.73
C ARG A 485 15.79 -3.85 5.61
N GLU A 486 16.97 -4.36 5.27
CA GLU A 486 17.19 -5.45 4.31
C GLU A 486 16.53 -6.77 4.76
N ILE A 487 16.57 -7.12 6.05
CA ILE A 487 15.83 -8.28 6.57
C ILE A 487 14.32 -8.09 6.36
N ILE A 488 13.77 -6.91 6.64
CA ILE A 488 12.33 -6.65 6.49
C ILE A 488 11.91 -6.53 5.03
N ASP A 489 12.70 -5.90 4.15
CA ASP A 489 12.38 -5.84 2.71
C ASP A 489 12.45 -7.21 2.02
N ASN A 490 13.37 -8.10 2.43
CA ASN A 490 13.40 -9.48 1.94
C ASN A 490 12.30 -10.38 2.56
N ALA A 491 11.64 -9.93 3.63
CA ALA A 491 10.56 -10.65 4.31
C ALA A 491 9.16 -10.08 4.00
N LEU A 492 9.06 -8.87 3.46
CA LEU A 492 7.80 -8.19 3.13
C LEU A 492 7.29 -8.65 1.76
N GLU A 493 6.03 -9.08 1.71
CA GLU A 493 5.32 -9.44 0.49
C GLU A 493 3.99 -8.69 0.44
N ILE A 494 3.76 -7.94 -0.63
CA ILE A 494 2.44 -7.35 -0.90
C ILE A 494 1.62 -8.36 -1.68
N ALA A 495 0.64 -8.96 -1.02
CA ALA A 495 -0.30 -9.91 -1.60
C ALA A 495 -1.66 -9.21 -1.77
N PRO A 496 -2.02 -8.71 -2.96
CA PRO A 496 -3.25 -7.96 -3.15
C PRO A 496 -4.46 -8.87 -3.02
N LEU A 497 -5.57 -8.40 -2.45
CA LEU A 497 -6.74 -9.23 -2.14
C LEU A 497 -7.32 -9.96 -3.38
N ALA A 498 -7.17 -9.35 -4.56
CA ALA A 498 -7.53 -9.93 -5.85
C ALA A 498 -6.62 -11.08 -6.31
N TYR A 499 -5.54 -11.42 -5.60
CA TYR A 499 -4.77 -12.68 -5.73
C TYR A 499 -5.05 -13.66 -4.59
N MET A 500 -5.65 -13.23 -3.47
CA MET A 500 -5.85 -14.02 -2.23
C MET A 500 -7.05 -14.97 -2.30
N ARG A 501 -8.12 -14.56 -3.03
CA ARG A 501 -9.33 -15.38 -3.23
C ARG A 501 -8.99 -16.74 -3.86
N GLY A 502 -9.91 -17.69 -3.67
CA GLY A 502 -10.09 -18.92 -4.46
C GLY A 502 -8.82 -19.57 -5.00
N ARG A 503 -8.27 -20.51 -4.23
CA ARG A 503 -7.11 -21.33 -4.60
C ARG A 503 -7.38 -22.82 -4.37
N SER A 504 -8.66 -23.17 -4.22
CA SER A 504 -9.13 -24.49 -3.83
C SER A 504 -9.25 -25.38 -5.07
N LEU A 505 -8.64 -26.56 -5.00
CA LEU A 505 -8.75 -27.61 -6.02
C LEU A 505 -9.60 -28.74 -5.45
N SER A 506 -10.31 -29.49 -6.30
CA SER A 506 -10.91 -30.76 -5.86
C SER A 506 -9.83 -31.70 -5.31
N VAL A 507 -10.15 -32.51 -4.30
CA VAL A 507 -9.28 -33.60 -3.80
C VAL A 507 -8.77 -34.51 -4.91
N ASN A 508 -9.53 -34.64 -6.00
CA ASN A 508 -9.23 -35.47 -7.17
C ASN A 508 -8.29 -34.81 -8.20
N SER A 509 -7.96 -33.52 -8.05
CA SER A 509 -7.00 -32.84 -8.93
C SER A 509 -5.60 -33.44 -8.76
N ILE A 510 -4.85 -33.55 -9.85
CA ILE A 510 -3.58 -34.28 -9.90
C ILE A 510 -2.43 -33.31 -9.67
N ILE A 511 -1.61 -33.53 -8.63
CA ILE A 511 -0.45 -32.70 -8.34
C ILE A 511 0.83 -33.42 -8.82
N PRO A 512 1.60 -32.84 -9.77
CA PRO A 512 2.89 -33.36 -10.15
C PRO A 512 3.93 -33.11 -9.04
N THR A 513 4.68 -34.17 -8.69
CA THR A 513 5.76 -34.16 -7.70
C THR A 513 7.07 -34.65 -8.33
N PRO A 514 8.24 -34.43 -7.70
CA PRO A 514 9.51 -34.98 -8.19
C PRO A 514 9.54 -36.52 -8.29
N TYR A 515 8.72 -37.18 -7.46
CA TYR A 515 8.65 -38.64 -7.34
C TYR A 515 7.57 -39.26 -8.25
N GLY A 516 6.49 -38.55 -8.56
CA GLY A 516 5.36 -39.10 -9.30
C GLY A 516 4.21 -38.11 -9.50
N LYS A 517 3.00 -38.65 -9.67
CA LYS A 517 1.74 -37.90 -9.56
C LYS A 517 1.07 -38.33 -8.25
N LYS A 518 0.54 -37.36 -7.49
CA LYS A 518 -0.38 -37.58 -6.36
C LYS A 518 -1.73 -36.95 -6.68
N SER A 519 -2.81 -37.38 -6.05
CA SER A 519 -4.02 -36.56 -5.95
C SER A 519 -3.86 -35.47 -4.89
N MET A 520 -4.62 -34.38 -4.99
CA MET A 520 -4.59 -33.26 -4.04
C MET A 520 -4.95 -33.71 -2.60
N GLY A 521 -5.82 -34.72 -2.45
CA GLY A 521 -6.15 -35.32 -1.15
C GLY A 521 -5.05 -36.21 -0.54
N GLU A 522 -4.07 -36.67 -1.32
CA GLU A 522 -2.92 -37.48 -0.84
C GLU A 522 -1.70 -36.64 -0.45
N ILE A 523 -1.76 -35.32 -0.66
CA ILE A 523 -0.70 -34.39 -0.28
C ILE A 523 -0.67 -34.23 1.24
N LYS A 524 0.53 -34.23 1.81
CA LYS A 524 0.81 -34.08 3.25
C LYS A 524 1.89 -33.03 3.47
N VAL A 525 1.93 -32.47 4.67
CA VAL A 525 3.02 -31.57 5.10
C VAL A 525 4.36 -32.31 4.99
N GLY A 526 5.34 -31.67 4.36
CA GLY A 526 6.64 -32.24 4.04
C GLY A 526 6.77 -32.90 2.66
N ASP A 527 5.67 -33.13 1.91
CA ASP A 527 5.76 -33.55 0.51
C ASP A 527 6.50 -32.52 -0.36
N LEU A 528 7.09 -32.96 -1.48
CA LEU A 528 7.60 -32.05 -2.52
C LEU A 528 6.62 -31.95 -3.68
N VAL A 529 6.30 -30.73 -4.10
CA VAL A 529 5.58 -30.40 -5.35
C VAL A 529 6.44 -29.45 -6.20
N PHE A 530 5.97 -29.01 -7.35
CA PHE A 530 6.70 -28.03 -8.19
C PHE A 530 6.18 -26.60 -8.00
N GLY A 531 7.09 -25.63 -7.85
CA GLY A 531 6.77 -24.19 -7.91
C GLY A 531 6.58 -23.69 -9.35
N SER A 532 6.15 -22.43 -9.55
CA SER A 532 5.99 -21.89 -10.92
C SER A 532 7.30 -21.80 -11.69
N ASN A 533 8.42 -21.70 -10.98
CA ASN A 533 9.79 -21.76 -11.50
C ASN A 533 10.24 -23.18 -11.91
N GLY A 534 9.38 -24.19 -11.80
CA GLY A 534 9.64 -25.59 -12.14
C GLY A 534 10.46 -26.37 -11.07
N GLN A 535 10.95 -25.71 -10.03
CA GLN A 535 11.80 -26.37 -9.03
C GLN A 535 10.97 -27.09 -7.95
N PRO A 536 11.48 -28.19 -7.38
CA PRO A 536 10.90 -28.82 -6.20
C PRO A 536 10.77 -27.83 -5.04
N THR A 537 9.64 -27.89 -4.33
CA THR A 537 9.33 -27.04 -3.19
C THR A 537 8.49 -27.80 -2.19
N LYS A 538 8.75 -27.61 -0.89
CA LYS A 538 8.06 -28.34 0.18
C LYS A 538 6.66 -27.81 0.40
N VAL A 539 5.72 -28.73 0.55
CA VAL A 539 4.41 -28.48 1.12
C VAL A 539 4.59 -28.17 2.60
N LEU A 540 4.28 -26.94 2.99
CA LEU A 540 4.35 -26.48 4.38
C LEU A 540 3.05 -26.76 5.15
N GLY A 541 1.96 -27.09 4.46
CA GLY A 541 0.62 -27.12 5.05
C GLY A 541 -0.45 -27.67 4.10
N VAL A 542 -1.49 -28.28 4.65
CA VAL A 542 -2.63 -28.86 3.91
C VAL A 542 -3.94 -28.51 4.62
N TYR A 543 -4.91 -27.99 3.87
CA TYR A 543 -6.07 -27.26 4.40
C TYR A 543 -7.37 -27.68 3.71
N PRO A 544 -8.13 -28.61 4.31
CA PRO A 544 -9.49 -28.93 3.87
C PRO A 544 -10.36 -27.65 3.84
N GLN A 545 -11.09 -27.46 2.74
CA GLN A 545 -12.05 -26.36 2.57
C GLN A 545 -13.51 -26.85 2.65
N GLY A 546 -13.71 -28.16 2.87
CA GLY A 546 -15.01 -28.82 2.85
C GLY A 546 -15.55 -29.03 1.43
N ILE A 547 -16.86 -29.31 1.35
CA ILE A 547 -17.58 -29.45 0.09
C ILE A 547 -17.88 -28.06 -0.47
N LEU A 548 -17.48 -27.80 -1.72
CA LEU A 548 -17.71 -26.54 -2.44
C LEU A 548 -18.36 -26.80 -3.80
N LYS A 549 -19.08 -25.81 -4.33
CA LYS A 549 -19.52 -25.78 -5.74
C LYS A 549 -18.30 -25.68 -6.65
N THR A 550 -18.13 -26.67 -7.53
CA THR A 550 -16.97 -26.81 -8.40
C THR A 550 -17.29 -26.67 -9.87
N TYR A 551 -16.27 -26.26 -10.62
CA TYR A 551 -16.30 -26.06 -12.05
C TYR A 551 -15.04 -26.65 -12.68
N ARG A 552 -15.20 -27.18 -13.90
CA ARG A 552 -14.12 -27.66 -14.75
C ARG A 552 -13.74 -26.56 -15.72
N VAL A 553 -12.61 -25.91 -15.46
CA VAL A 553 -12.02 -24.91 -16.36
C VAL A 553 -11.24 -25.67 -17.42
N ILE A 554 -11.68 -25.55 -18.68
CA ILE A 554 -11.07 -26.22 -19.83
C ILE A 554 -10.31 -25.18 -20.64
N LEU A 555 -9.07 -25.49 -21.02
CA LEU A 555 -8.18 -24.59 -21.76
C LEU A 555 -8.10 -24.95 -23.26
N THR A 556 -7.62 -24.01 -24.08
CA THR A 556 -7.55 -24.18 -25.55
C THR A 556 -6.52 -25.21 -26.02
N ASP A 557 -5.60 -25.63 -25.16
CA ASP A 557 -4.65 -26.72 -25.41
C ASP A 557 -5.19 -28.12 -25.02
N GLY A 558 -6.43 -28.17 -24.52
CA GLY A 558 -7.08 -29.38 -24.02
C GLY A 558 -6.70 -29.75 -22.59
N THR A 559 -5.90 -28.94 -21.88
CA THR A 559 -5.71 -29.11 -20.43
C THR A 559 -6.94 -28.64 -19.66
N GLU A 560 -7.24 -29.28 -18.54
CA GLU A 560 -8.38 -28.92 -17.69
C GLU A 560 -8.05 -29.12 -16.20
N VAL A 561 -8.83 -28.46 -15.35
CA VAL A 561 -8.67 -28.45 -13.90
C VAL A 561 -10.03 -28.23 -13.21
N VAL A 562 -10.25 -28.91 -12.08
CA VAL A 562 -11.47 -28.81 -11.28
C VAL A 562 -11.21 -28.03 -10.00
N CYS A 563 -11.92 -26.92 -9.85
CA CYS A 563 -11.72 -25.92 -8.82
C CYS A 563 -13.06 -25.33 -8.33
N SER A 564 -13.03 -24.60 -7.21
CA SER A 564 -14.20 -23.86 -6.69
C SER A 564 -14.62 -22.68 -7.59
N GLY A 565 -15.88 -22.25 -7.52
CA GLY A 565 -16.37 -21.08 -8.27
C GLY A 565 -15.61 -19.78 -8.00
N ASP A 566 -15.17 -19.58 -6.77
CA ASP A 566 -14.32 -18.46 -6.38
C ASP A 566 -12.88 -18.54 -6.92
N HIS A 567 -12.46 -19.68 -7.50
CA HIS A 567 -11.07 -19.92 -7.90
C HIS A 567 -10.58 -18.88 -8.90
N LEU A 568 -9.46 -18.23 -8.59
CA LEU A 568 -8.97 -17.08 -9.34
C LEU A 568 -8.10 -17.48 -10.52
N TRP A 569 -8.24 -16.71 -11.59
CA TRP A 569 -7.37 -16.80 -12.75
C TRP A 569 -6.87 -15.41 -13.18
N PRO A 570 -5.55 -15.19 -13.32
CA PRO A 570 -5.03 -14.00 -13.99
C PRO A 570 -5.30 -14.11 -15.49
N THR A 571 -6.33 -13.40 -15.96
CA THR A 571 -6.77 -13.42 -17.37
C THR A 571 -6.69 -12.04 -18.02
N MET A 572 -6.55 -11.99 -19.33
CA MET A 572 -6.60 -10.74 -20.09
C MET A 572 -7.56 -10.93 -21.25
N THR A 573 -8.61 -10.11 -21.32
CA THR A 573 -9.57 -10.19 -22.44
C THR A 573 -8.98 -9.58 -23.72
N LEU A 574 -9.51 -9.97 -24.89
CA LEU A 574 -9.13 -9.34 -26.16
C LEU A 574 -9.41 -7.83 -26.17
N ASN A 575 -10.42 -7.36 -25.42
CA ASN A 575 -10.73 -5.94 -25.32
C ASN A 575 -9.80 -5.22 -24.33
N GLU A 576 -9.55 -5.80 -23.14
CA GLU A 576 -8.52 -5.31 -22.21
C GLU A 576 -7.17 -5.10 -22.92
N LYS A 577 -6.73 -6.10 -23.69
CA LYS A 577 -5.50 -6.04 -24.48
C LYS A 577 -5.49 -4.93 -25.54
N ARG A 578 -6.63 -4.64 -26.20
CA ARG A 578 -6.74 -3.52 -27.17
C ARG A 578 -6.58 -2.17 -26.50
N HIS A 579 -7.07 -2.03 -25.27
CA HIS A 579 -6.95 -0.81 -24.46
C HIS A 579 -5.69 -0.78 -23.57
N ASN A 580 -4.69 -1.63 -23.84
CA ASN A 580 -3.46 -1.77 -23.03
C ASN A 580 -3.70 -2.07 -21.53
N LYS A 581 -4.90 -2.53 -21.15
CA LYS A 581 -5.14 -3.07 -19.81
C LYS A 581 -4.42 -4.42 -19.71
N GLY A 582 -3.64 -4.59 -18.64
CA GLY A 582 -2.88 -5.82 -18.38
C GLY A 582 -3.77 -7.01 -17.97
N PHE A 583 -3.16 -8.05 -17.41
CA PHE A 583 -3.92 -9.14 -16.81
C PHE A 583 -4.79 -8.62 -15.65
N THR A 584 -6.09 -8.91 -15.72
CA THR A 584 -7.08 -8.70 -14.68
C THR A 584 -7.43 -10.04 -14.04
N ILE A 585 -7.69 -10.05 -12.73
CA ILE A 585 -7.91 -11.30 -12.01
C ILE A 585 -9.41 -11.47 -11.81
N LYS A 586 -9.93 -12.63 -12.22
CA LYS A 586 -11.36 -12.92 -12.25
C LYS A 586 -11.60 -14.29 -11.60
N THR A 587 -12.72 -14.46 -10.90
CA THR A 587 -13.13 -15.77 -10.36
C THR A 587 -13.58 -16.71 -11.49
N THR A 588 -13.74 -17.99 -11.17
CA THR A 588 -14.23 -18.99 -12.12
C THR A 588 -15.70 -18.73 -12.47
N ASP A 589 -16.52 -18.28 -11.52
CA ASP A 589 -17.89 -17.77 -11.77
C ASP A 589 -17.90 -16.56 -12.74
N GLN A 590 -17.06 -15.54 -12.48
CA GLN A 590 -16.97 -14.35 -13.35
C GLN A 590 -16.51 -14.70 -14.76
N ILE A 591 -15.60 -15.68 -14.90
CA ILE A 591 -15.13 -16.14 -16.21
C ILE A 591 -16.21 -16.97 -16.90
N ARG A 592 -16.93 -17.85 -16.19
CA ARG A 592 -18.09 -18.59 -16.72
C ARG A 592 -19.12 -17.65 -17.37
N GLU A 593 -19.38 -16.51 -16.73
CA GLU A 593 -20.29 -15.47 -17.26
C GLU A 593 -19.71 -14.67 -18.45
N THR A 594 -18.41 -14.74 -18.71
CA THR A 594 -17.72 -13.92 -19.73
C THR A 594 -16.84 -14.69 -20.74
N VAL A 595 -16.85 -16.03 -20.74
CA VAL A 595 -16.01 -16.90 -21.60
C VAL A 595 -16.03 -16.44 -23.06
N LEU A 596 -17.22 -16.13 -23.55
CA LEU A 596 -17.53 -15.71 -24.92
C LEU A 596 -18.05 -14.26 -24.92
N ASN A 597 -17.62 -13.46 -25.90
CA ASN A 597 -18.18 -12.12 -26.10
C ASN A 597 -19.49 -12.16 -26.93
N LYS A 598 -20.11 -10.98 -27.13
CA LYS A 598 -21.31 -10.77 -27.99
C LYS A 598 -21.17 -11.22 -29.46
N HIS A 599 -20.00 -11.73 -29.88
CA HIS A 599 -19.74 -12.28 -31.21
C HIS A 599 -19.25 -13.75 -31.14
N ASN A 600 -19.52 -14.46 -30.04
CA ASN A 600 -19.11 -15.84 -29.78
C ASN A 600 -17.58 -16.09 -29.81
N GLN A 601 -16.77 -15.06 -29.61
CA GLN A 601 -15.31 -15.15 -29.58
C GLN A 601 -14.81 -15.35 -28.13
N LYS A 602 -13.90 -16.29 -27.94
CA LYS A 602 -13.23 -16.55 -26.65
C LYS A 602 -12.30 -15.41 -26.29
N ILE A 603 -12.48 -14.81 -25.12
CA ILE A 603 -11.71 -13.61 -24.75
C ILE A 603 -10.60 -13.85 -23.71
N HIS A 604 -10.77 -14.76 -22.75
CA HIS A 604 -9.83 -14.89 -21.62
C HIS A 604 -8.52 -15.58 -21.99
N ARG A 605 -7.43 -14.81 -22.02
CA ARG A 605 -6.06 -15.28 -22.19
C ARG A 605 -5.37 -15.37 -20.83
N MET A 606 -4.79 -16.51 -20.48
CA MET A 606 -4.11 -16.71 -19.19
C MET A 606 -2.64 -16.27 -19.24
N MET A 607 -2.07 -16.02 -18.07
CA MET A 607 -0.62 -15.95 -17.90
C MET A 607 0.02 -17.30 -18.25
N TYR A 608 1.23 -17.27 -18.80
CA TYR A 608 2.02 -18.45 -19.15
C TYR A 608 3.40 -18.30 -18.49
N VAL A 609 3.72 -19.24 -17.58
CA VAL A 609 5.02 -19.36 -16.91
C VAL A 609 5.56 -20.74 -17.26
N SER A 610 6.85 -20.86 -17.59
CA SER A 610 7.33 -22.04 -18.29
C SER A 610 8.84 -22.30 -18.18
N ASN A 611 9.31 -22.50 -16.95
CA ASN A 611 10.55 -23.25 -16.77
C ASN A 611 10.26 -24.76 -16.88
N PRO A 612 11.22 -25.60 -17.32
CA PRO A 612 11.13 -27.04 -17.15
C PRO A 612 10.96 -27.41 -15.67
N VAL A 613 10.08 -28.38 -15.38
CA VAL A 613 10.05 -29.01 -14.05
C VAL A 613 11.30 -29.86 -13.84
N GLU A 614 11.74 -30.08 -12.59
CA GLU A 614 12.89 -30.95 -12.30
C GLU A 614 12.52 -32.21 -11.49
N PHE A 615 12.24 -33.31 -12.19
CA PHE A 615 12.05 -34.61 -11.54
C PHE A 615 13.37 -35.19 -11.04
N GLU A 616 13.29 -36.04 -10.03
CA GLU A 616 14.43 -36.82 -9.53
C GLU A 616 15.07 -37.64 -10.67
N PRO A 617 16.40 -37.55 -10.88
CA PRO A 617 17.10 -38.34 -11.88
C PRO A 617 16.94 -39.85 -11.66
N ARG A 618 16.69 -40.60 -12.74
CA ARG A 618 16.53 -42.06 -12.71
C ARG A 618 17.43 -42.72 -13.75
N ASN A 619 18.11 -43.80 -13.36
CA ASN A 619 18.92 -44.56 -14.30
C ASN A 619 18.05 -45.16 -15.41
N VAL A 620 18.52 -45.02 -16.65
CA VAL A 620 17.90 -45.51 -17.89
C VAL A 620 18.83 -46.53 -18.54
N SER A 621 18.28 -47.63 -19.06
CA SER A 621 19.07 -48.73 -19.67
C SER A 621 19.05 -48.72 -21.21
N VAL A 622 18.53 -47.65 -21.79
CA VAL A 622 18.73 -47.26 -23.20
C VAL A 622 19.01 -45.76 -23.18
N ASP A 623 19.90 -45.29 -24.05
CA ASP A 623 20.11 -43.85 -24.24
C ASP A 623 18.79 -43.14 -24.62
N PRO A 624 18.50 -41.94 -24.08
CA PRO A 624 17.21 -41.28 -24.31
C PRO A 624 16.98 -40.89 -25.77
N TYR A 625 17.99 -40.35 -26.46
CA TYR A 625 17.91 -39.94 -27.87
C TYR A 625 17.75 -41.17 -28.78
N LEU A 626 18.52 -42.23 -28.54
CA LEU A 626 18.37 -43.50 -29.26
C LEU A 626 16.97 -44.09 -29.06
N LEU A 627 16.45 -44.08 -27.83
CA LEU A 627 15.07 -44.53 -27.57
C LEU A 627 14.05 -43.66 -28.31
N GLY A 628 14.25 -42.35 -28.37
CA GLY A 628 13.39 -41.42 -29.11
C GLY A 628 13.33 -41.75 -30.61
N CYS A 629 14.49 -41.95 -31.23
CA CYS A 629 14.59 -42.38 -32.62
C CYS A 629 13.93 -43.75 -32.87
N LEU A 630 14.06 -44.70 -31.94
CA LEU A 630 13.40 -46.01 -32.01
C LEU A 630 11.88 -45.93 -31.77
N LEU A 631 11.40 -44.93 -31.03
CA LEU A 631 9.98 -44.66 -30.83
C LEU A 631 9.33 -43.93 -32.03
N GLY A 632 10.09 -43.15 -32.80
CA GLY A 632 9.68 -42.65 -34.12
C GLY A 632 9.88 -43.68 -35.23
N ASP A 633 10.86 -43.46 -36.11
CA ASP A 633 11.21 -44.26 -37.31
C ASP A 633 11.63 -45.72 -37.02
N GLY A 634 11.69 -46.14 -35.76
CA GLY A 634 12.04 -47.51 -35.38
C GLY A 634 10.91 -48.53 -35.61
N CYS A 635 11.21 -49.65 -36.27
CA CYS A 635 10.41 -50.87 -36.18
C CYS A 635 10.91 -51.73 -35.00
N LEU A 636 9.99 -52.08 -34.08
CA LEU A 636 10.27 -52.89 -32.88
C LEU A 636 9.66 -54.31 -32.95
N ARG A 637 9.11 -54.70 -34.11
CA ARG A 637 8.40 -55.97 -34.32
C ARG A 637 9.35 -57.06 -34.77
N ASN A 638 9.53 -58.10 -33.96
CA ASN A 638 10.46 -59.24 -34.11
C ASN A 638 11.96 -58.88 -34.14
N THR A 639 12.34 -57.78 -34.78
CA THR A 639 13.70 -57.21 -34.82
C THR A 639 13.65 -55.71 -34.56
N VAL A 640 14.71 -55.14 -33.98
CA VAL A 640 14.86 -53.69 -33.90
C VAL A 640 15.52 -53.19 -35.19
N THR A 641 14.85 -52.29 -35.89
CA THR A 641 15.32 -51.65 -37.14
C THR A 641 14.97 -50.17 -37.07
N ILE A 642 15.77 -49.29 -37.68
CA ILE A 642 15.41 -47.90 -37.93
C ILE A 642 15.46 -47.62 -39.44
N SER A 643 14.46 -46.92 -39.95
CA SER A 643 14.31 -46.62 -41.38
C SER A 643 14.60 -45.14 -41.61
N THR A 644 15.81 -44.79 -42.07
CA THR A 644 16.22 -43.39 -42.23
C THR A 644 17.14 -43.16 -43.43
N ILE A 645 16.92 -42.05 -44.13
CA ILE A 645 17.82 -41.48 -45.15
C ILE A 645 18.78 -40.43 -44.57
N ASP A 646 18.66 -40.14 -43.27
CA ASP A 646 19.40 -39.08 -42.60
C ASP A 646 20.67 -39.64 -41.94
N LEU A 647 21.83 -39.29 -42.52
CA LEU A 647 23.13 -39.74 -42.04
C LEU A 647 23.51 -39.10 -40.69
N GLU A 648 23.11 -37.86 -40.43
CA GLU A 648 23.33 -37.18 -39.15
C GLU A 648 22.55 -37.91 -38.03
N LEU A 649 21.31 -38.31 -38.31
CA LEU A 649 20.50 -39.11 -37.39
C LEU A 649 21.11 -40.49 -37.13
N LEU A 650 21.55 -41.17 -38.20
CA LEU A 650 22.15 -42.50 -38.11
C LEU A 650 23.48 -42.48 -37.35
N GLU A 651 24.30 -41.46 -37.52
CA GLU A 651 25.54 -41.27 -36.76
C GLU A 651 25.28 -40.99 -35.28
N GLU A 652 24.34 -40.10 -34.95
CA GLU A 652 23.96 -39.85 -33.55
C GLU A 652 23.37 -41.10 -32.88
N CYS A 653 22.65 -41.96 -33.62
CA CYS A 653 22.17 -43.25 -33.13
C CYS A 653 23.32 -44.26 -32.94
N LYS A 654 24.30 -44.32 -33.86
CA LYS A 654 25.47 -45.21 -33.75
C LYS A 654 26.34 -44.88 -32.54
N LYS A 655 26.58 -43.60 -32.25
CA LYS A 655 27.38 -43.13 -31.09
C LYS A 655 26.79 -43.50 -29.73
N ARG A 656 25.52 -43.93 -29.69
CA ARG A 656 24.73 -44.22 -28.49
C ARG A 656 24.25 -45.68 -28.42
N LEU A 657 24.65 -46.49 -29.39
CA LEU A 657 24.33 -47.91 -29.45
C LEU A 657 25.30 -48.69 -28.54
N PRO A 658 24.84 -49.62 -27.67
CA PRO A 658 25.75 -50.38 -26.80
C PRO A 658 26.76 -51.23 -27.59
N ASP A 659 27.95 -51.48 -27.04
CA ASP A 659 29.06 -52.16 -27.73
C ASP A 659 28.73 -53.59 -28.22
N ASN A 660 27.71 -54.24 -27.63
CA ASN A 660 27.20 -55.55 -28.07
C ASN A 660 26.19 -55.46 -29.24
N ASN A 661 26.08 -54.30 -29.89
CA ASN A 661 25.14 -54.03 -30.97
C ASN A 661 25.80 -53.31 -32.16
N GLU A 662 25.28 -53.60 -33.36
CA GLU A 662 25.73 -52.95 -34.60
C GLU A 662 24.54 -52.69 -35.53
N PHE A 663 24.53 -51.54 -36.22
CA PHE A 663 23.54 -51.21 -37.25
C PHE A 663 23.93 -51.81 -38.60
N VAL A 664 23.30 -52.91 -38.98
CA VAL A 664 23.50 -53.59 -40.27
C VAL A 664 22.49 -53.06 -41.29
N PHE A 665 22.97 -52.44 -42.36
CA PHE A 665 22.13 -52.01 -43.49
C PHE A 665 21.39 -53.20 -44.14
N LYS A 666 20.14 -53.00 -44.53
CA LYS A 666 19.27 -54.01 -45.16
C LYS A 666 18.73 -53.62 -46.54
N GLY A 667 19.17 -52.49 -47.07
CA GLY A 667 18.70 -51.96 -48.36
C GLY A 667 17.80 -50.73 -48.18
N LYS A 668 17.61 -49.97 -49.26
CA LYS A 668 16.89 -48.68 -49.29
C LYS A 668 17.39 -47.72 -48.21
N CYS A 669 16.71 -47.67 -47.07
CA CYS A 669 17.01 -46.82 -45.91
C CYS A 669 16.97 -47.58 -44.57
N ASP A 670 16.86 -48.93 -44.60
CA ASP A 670 16.67 -49.74 -43.40
C ASP A 670 17.99 -50.17 -42.75
N TYR A 671 18.15 -49.87 -41.46
CA TYR A 671 19.28 -50.29 -40.64
C TYR A 671 18.80 -51.15 -39.47
N ARG A 672 19.06 -52.47 -39.54
CA ARG A 672 18.68 -53.42 -38.48
C ARG A 672 19.75 -53.47 -37.41
N VAL A 673 19.38 -53.33 -36.14
CA VAL A 673 20.27 -53.65 -35.03
C VAL A 673 20.49 -55.17 -34.98
N LYS A 674 21.73 -55.60 -35.14
CA LYS A 674 22.16 -56.97 -34.85
C LYS A 674 22.54 -57.07 -33.37
N PHE A 675 22.08 -58.15 -32.75
CA PHE A 675 22.31 -58.45 -31.33
C PHE A 675 23.45 -59.47 -31.21
N ASN A 676 24.62 -59.04 -30.73
CA ASN A 676 25.76 -59.92 -30.55
C ASN A 676 25.71 -60.48 -29.11
N GLY A 677 25.12 -61.67 -28.96
CA GLY A 677 24.90 -62.30 -27.65
C GLY A 677 23.72 -61.70 -26.88
N ASN A 678 23.85 -61.64 -25.54
CA ASN A 678 22.79 -61.20 -24.64
C ASN A 678 22.68 -59.66 -24.60
N SER A 679 22.08 -59.07 -25.63
CA SER A 679 22.03 -57.61 -25.80
C SER A 679 21.12 -56.90 -24.78
N GLU A 680 21.71 -55.96 -24.06
CA GLU A 680 21.06 -55.09 -23.08
C GLU A 680 19.94 -54.23 -23.69
N LEU A 681 20.12 -53.73 -24.92
CA LEU A 681 19.10 -52.98 -25.65
C LEU A 681 17.83 -53.82 -25.88
N LYS A 682 17.99 -55.08 -26.32
CA LYS A 682 16.84 -55.98 -26.54
C LYS A 682 16.13 -56.28 -25.22
N ASN A 683 16.90 -56.60 -24.18
CA ASN A 683 16.36 -56.93 -22.86
C ASN A 683 15.65 -55.72 -22.23
N SER A 684 16.18 -54.51 -22.42
CA SER A 684 15.55 -53.26 -21.99
C SER A 684 14.23 -52.99 -22.74
N LEU A 685 14.20 -53.14 -24.06
CA LEU A 685 12.96 -52.97 -24.83
C LEU A 685 11.89 -54.00 -24.47
N ILE A 686 12.27 -55.22 -24.08
CA ILE A 686 11.36 -56.24 -23.52
C ILE A 686 10.89 -55.81 -22.11
N LYS A 687 11.80 -55.40 -21.23
CA LYS A 687 11.51 -54.93 -19.87
C LYS A 687 10.57 -53.72 -19.84
N TYR A 688 10.69 -52.82 -20.80
CA TYR A 688 9.80 -51.66 -20.97
C TYR A 688 8.50 -51.97 -21.73
N GLY A 689 8.27 -53.22 -22.15
CA GLY A 689 7.06 -53.62 -22.90
C GLY A 689 6.97 -53.08 -24.33
N LEU A 690 8.06 -52.51 -24.87
CA LEU A 690 8.11 -51.89 -26.20
C LEU A 690 8.42 -52.88 -27.32
N PHE A 691 9.08 -54.00 -27.00
CA PHE A 691 9.40 -55.04 -27.97
C PHE A 691 8.13 -55.73 -28.48
N ASN A 692 8.08 -56.02 -29.78
CA ASN A 692 6.93 -56.57 -30.51
C ASN A 692 5.68 -55.65 -30.63
N LEU A 693 5.76 -54.38 -30.24
CA LEU A 693 4.68 -53.42 -30.48
C LEU A 693 4.58 -52.99 -31.96
N LYS A 694 3.36 -52.65 -32.37
CA LYS A 694 3.06 -51.89 -33.60
C LYS A 694 3.19 -50.38 -33.34
N SER A 695 3.41 -49.59 -34.39
CA SER A 695 3.47 -48.11 -34.34
C SER A 695 2.31 -47.49 -33.56
N ASN A 696 1.08 -47.93 -33.83
CA ASN A 696 -0.15 -47.46 -33.17
C ASN A 696 -0.32 -47.90 -31.69
N LYS A 697 0.67 -48.60 -31.12
CA LYS A 697 0.70 -49.02 -29.71
C LYS A 697 1.96 -48.60 -28.95
N LYS A 698 2.93 -47.95 -29.61
CA LYS A 698 4.11 -47.37 -28.94
C LYS A 698 3.70 -46.34 -27.88
N PHE A 699 4.54 -46.18 -26.87
CA PHE A 699 4.42 -45.23 -25.77
C PHE A 699 5.82 -44.89 -25.22
N VAL A 700 5.93 -43.86 -24.38
CA VAL A 700 7.18 -43.55 -23.67
C VAL A 700 7.17 -44.20 -22.27
N PRO A 701 8.20 -44.98 -21.88
CA PRO A 701 8.23 -45.59 -20.55
C PRO A 701 8.33 -44.55 -19.42
N GLU A 702 7.66 -44.80 -18.30
CA GLU A 702 7.46 -43.83 -17.23
C GLU A 702 8.77 -43.32 -16.60
N ASN A 703 9.83 -44.15 -16.57
CA ASN A 703 11.15 -43.77 -16.06
C ASN A 703 11.95 -42.84 -16.99
N TYR A 704 11.46 -42.54 -18.20
CA TYR A 704 11.99 -41.47 -19.05
C TYR A 704 11.10 -40.22 -19.00
N LYS A 705 9.77 -40.39 -18.87
CA LYS A 705 8.83 -39.28 -18.66
C LYS A 705 9.05 -38.56 -17.32
N MET A 706 9.33 -39.30 -16.26
CA MET A 706 9.51 -38.77 -14.90
C MET A 706 11.00 -38.82 -14.54
N ASN A 707 11.82 -38.00 -15.21
CA ASN A 707 13.29 -38.00 -15.11
C ASN A 707 13.85 -36.57 -15.33
N SER A 708 15.16 -36.37 -15.23
CA SER A 708 15.78 -35.03 -15.38
C SER A 708 15.42 -34.36 -16.71
N LYS A 709 15.53 -33.02 -16.75
CA LYS A 709 15.23 -32.25 -17.98
C LYS A 709 16.09 -32.66 -19.17
N GLU A 710 17.33 -33.09 -18.95
CA GLU A 710 18.25 -33.57 -19.99
C GLU A 710 17.71 -34.85 -20.64
N VAL A 711 17.36 -35.87 -19.83
CA VAL A 711 16.82 -37.15 -20.32
C VAL A 711 15.55 -36.95 -21.14
N ARG A 712 14.63 -36.08 -20.65
CA ARG A 712 13.39 -35.76 -21.37
C ARG A 712 13.64 -34.97 -22.65
N LEU A 713 14.59 -34.03 -22.65
CA LEU A 713 14.91 -33.21 -23.82
C LEU A 713 15.60 -34.05 -24.90
N GLU A 714 16.56 -34.91 -24.56
CA GLU A 714 17.21 -35.79 -25.53
C GLU A 714 16.24 -36.82 -26.12
N LEU A 715 15.33 -37.37 -25.31
CA LEU A 715 14.26 -38.24 -25.78
C LEU A 715 13.30 -37.52 -26.74
N LEU A 716 12.89 -36.29 -26.40
CA LEU A 716 12.05 -35.47 -27.27
C LEU A 716 12.78 -35.10 -28.57
N GLN A 717 14.09 -34.83 -28.50
CA GLN A 717 14.93 -34.60 -29.68
C GLN A 717 14.89 -35.81 -30.62
N GLY A 718 15.10 -37.04 -30.14
CA GLY A 718 15.03 -38.25 -30.99
C GLY A 718 13.63 -38.47 -31.62
N LEU A 719 12.57 -38.15 -30.87
CA LEU A 719 11.18 -38.21 -31.37
C LEU A 719 10.85 -37.12 -32.41
N LEU A 720 11.46 -35.93 -32.32
CA LEU A 720 11.23 -34.86 -33.29
C LEU A 720 12.24 -34.86 -34.45
N ASP A 721 13.41 -35.45 -34.30
CA ASP A 721 14.40 -35.64 -35.36
C ASP A 721 14.01 -36.77 -36.33
N THR A 722 13.19 -37.71 -35.87
CA THR A 722 12.40 -38.63 -36.69
C THR A 722 11.07 -37.99 -37.16
N ASP A 723 9.93 -38.37 -36.57
CA ASP A 723 8.53 -38.00 -36.90
C ASP A 723 8.19 -36.50 -36.77
N GLY A 724 9.11 -35.68 -36.25
CA GLY A 724 8.92 -34.24 -36.10
C GLY A 724 9.21 -33.44 -37.38
N THR A 725 8.41 -32.41 -37.60
CA THR A 725 8.53 -31.46 -38.70
C THR A 725 8.66 -30.03 -38.17
N ILE A 726 9.47 -29.22 -38.86
CA ILE A 726 9.63 -27.79 -38.58
C ILE A 726 9.58 -27.01 -39.88
N GLY A 727 8.71 -25.99 -39.92
CA GLY A 727 8.49 -25.16 -41.10
C GLY A 727 8.09 -23.73 -40.76
N THR A 728 8.36 -22.82 -41.69
CA THR A 728 8.06 -21.39 -41.53
C THR A 728 6.66 -21.08 -42.05
N HIS A 729 5.80 -20.53 -41.20
CA HIS A 729 4.49 -20.02 -41.60
C HIS A 729 4.63 -18.79 -42.51
N ARG A 730 3.62 -18.49 -43.35
CA ARG A 730 3.59 -17.30 -44.23
C ARG A 730 3.85 -15.97 -43.49
N SER A 731 3.59 -15.93 -42.18
CA SER A 731 3.85 -14.77 -41.30
C SER A 731 5.24 -14.80 -40.63
N GLY A 732 6.24 -15.49 -41.19
CA GLY A 732 7.62 -15.57 -40.68
C GLY A 732 7.83 -16.35 -39.36
N LYS A 733 6.77 -16.94 -38.80
CA LYS A 733 6.80 -17.67 -37.52
C LYS A 733 7.16 -19.13 -37.72
N CYS A 734 8.00 -19.68 -36.84
CA CYS A 734 8.22 -21.13 -36.79
C CYS A 734 6.95 -21.89 -36.36
N ARG A 735 6.71 -23.04 -36.99
CA ARG A 735 5.72 -24.05 -36.58
C ARG A 735 6.42 -25.40 -36.46
N ILE A 736 6.25 -26.04 -35.30
CA ILE A 736 6.72 -27.40 -35.03
C ILE A 736 5.52 -28.32 -34.96
N GLN A 737 5.58 -29.50 -35.60
CA GLN A 737 4.54 -30.52 -35.49
C GLN A 737 5.16 -31.92 -35.36
N TYR A 738 4.66 -32.71 -34.42
CA TYR A 738 4.90 -34.16 -34.31
C TYR A 738 3.66 -34.91 -34.81
N THR A 739 3.82 -36.07 -35.46
CA THR A 739 2.68 -36.89 -35.91
C THR A 739 2.89 -38.34 -35.49
N SER A 740 1.86 -38.98 -34.93
CA SER A 740 1.89 -40.42 -34.65
C SER A 740 0.56 -41.10 -34.94
N THR A 741 0.58 -42.43 -35.12
CA THR A 741 -0.63 -43.26 -35.13
C THR A 741 -0.97 -43.84 -33.76
N SER A 742 -0.07 -43.72 -32.76
CA SER A 742 -0.38 -44.04 -31.37
C SER A 742 -0.94 -42.81 -30.66
N LYS A 743 -2.14 -42.97 -30.08
CA LYS A 743 -2.73 -41.97 -29.18
C LYS A 743 -1.81 -41.74 -27.97
N GLN A 744 -1.36 -42.82 -27.34
CA GLN A 744 -0.54 -42.78 -26.13
C GLN A 744 0.79 -42.06 -26.40
N LEU A 745 1.47 -42.34 -27.52
CA LEU A 745 2.73 -41.67 -27.85
C LEU A 745 2.54 -40.17 -28.11
N ALA A 746 1.43 -39.76 -28.72
CA ALA A 746 1.10 -38.35 -28.88
C ALA A 746 0.79 -37.66 -27.53
N GLU A 747 0.14 -38.35 -26.59
CA GLU A 747 -0.11 -37.86 -25.22
C GLU A 747 1.18 -37.81 -24.39
N ASP A 748 2.06 -38.80 -24.52
CA ASP A 748 3.38 -38.81 -23.90
C ASP A 748 4.28 -37.68 -24.46
N VAL A 749 4.23 -37.40 -25.77
CA VAL A 749 4.93 -36.25 -26.38
C VAL A 749 4.36 -34.92 -25.90
N MET A 750 3.03 -34.78 -25.76
CA MET A 750 2.44 -33.59 -25.12
C MET A 750 2.94 -33.43 -23.68
N PHE A 751 3.03 -34.52 -22.91
CA PHE A 751 3.56 -34.49 -21.54
C PHE A 751 5.04 -34.08 -21.50
N LEU A 752 5.89 -34.68 -22.34
CA LEU A 752 7.31 -34.32 -22.44
C LEU A 752 7.47 -32.82 -22.73
N VAL A 753 6.81 -32.31 -23.78
CA VAL A 753 6.85 -30.89 -24.14
C VAL A 753 6.38 -30.00 -22.99
N ARG A 754 5.23 -30.30 -22.36
CA ARG A 754 4.68 -29.51 -21.24
C ARG A 754 5.61 -29.51 -20.02
N SER A 755 6.20 -30.65 -19.69
CA SER A 755 7.17 -30.78 -18.58
C SER A 755 8.49 -30.02 -18.82
N LEU A 756 8.79 -29.69 -20.09
CA LEU A 756 9.98 -28.95 -20.52
C LEU A 756 9.69 -27.44 -20.75
N GLY A 757 8.60 -26.90 -20.19
CA GLY A 757 8.21 -25.49 -20.39
C GLY A 757 7.62 -25.19 -21.77
N GLY A 758 7.20 -26.22 -22.51
CA GLY A 758 6.57 -26.09 -23.82
C GLY A 758 5.05 -26.10 -23.79
N HIS A 759 4.44 -25.56 -24.83
CA HIS A 759 3.01 -25.62 -25.08
C HIS A 759 2.75 -26.62 -26.21
N ALA A 760 1.99 -27.68 -25.92
CA ALA A 760 1.58 -28.69 -26.89
C ALA A 760 0.07 -28.96 -26.83
N TYR A 761 -0.54 -29.19 -27.99
CA TYR A 761 -1.92 -29.63 -28.13
C TYR A 761 -2.06 -30.59 -29.31
N CYS A 762 -2.93 -31.60 -29.17
CA CYS A 762 -3.14 -32.63 -30.20
C CYS A 762 -4.41 -32.35 -31.02
N ARG A 763 -4.35 -32.66 -32.32
CA ARG A 763 -5.49 -32.66 -33.25
C ARG A 763 -5.58 -34.02 -33.94
N LEU A 764 -6.78 -34.61 -33.93
CA LEU A 764 -7.06 -35.85 -34.64
C LEU A 764 -7.29 -35.59 -36.13
N ARG A 765 -6.36 -35.98 -36.99
CA ARG A 765 -6.63 -36.16 -38.43
C ARG A 765 -7.34 -37.50 -38.59
N LYS A 766 -8.67 -37.46 -38.77
CA LYS A 766 -9.43 -38.65 -39.19
C LYS A 766 -8.84 -39.19 -40.49
N PHE A 767 -8.77 -40.52 -40.61
CA PHE A 767 -8.40 -41.18 -41.85
C PHE A 767 -9.36 -40.80 -42.99
N SER A 768 -8.80 -40.51 -44.16
CA SER A 768 -9.52 -40.35 -45.43
C SER A 768 -8.99 -41.37 -46.43
N GLU A 769 -9.86 -42.02 -47.21
CA GLU A 769 -9.40 -42.97 -48.24
C GLU A 769 -8.43 -42.32 -49.24
N LYS A 770 -8.60 -41.00 -49.48
CA LYS A 770 -7.71 -40.16 -50.30
C LYS A 770 -6.30 -39.93 -49.73
N ASP A 771 -6.04 -40.32 -48.48
CA ASP A 771 -4.68 -40.35 -47.92
C ASP A 771 -3.89 -41.58 -48.46
N SER A 772 -4.60 -42.59 -48.99
CA SER A 772 -3.98 -43.78 -49.57
C SER A 772 -3.29 -43.45 -50.90
N HIS A 773 -2.07 -43.92 -51.07
CA HIS A 773 -1.25 -43.66 -52.25
C HIS A 773 -0.60 -44.94 -52.75
N GLU A 774 -0.16 -44.96 -54.01
CA GLU A 774 0.60 -46.08 -54.55
C GLU A 774 2.10 -45.87 -54.35
N TYR A 775 2.79 -46.93 -53.98
CA TYR A 775 4.24 -46.98 -53.86
C TYR A 775 4.72 -48.33 -54.41
N GLU A 776 5.62 -48.30 -55.40
CA GLU A 776 6.17 -49.49 -56.07
C GLU A 776 5.08 -50.49 -56.56
N GLY A 777 3.96 -49.99 -57.06
CA GLY A 777 2.84 -50.80 -57.56
C GLY A 777 1.93 -51.41 -56.48
N HIS A 778 2.08 -50.99 -55.23
CA HIS A 778 1.22 -51.39 -54.13
C HIS A 778 0.46 -50.19 -53.54
N THR A 779 -0.85 -50.31 -53.39
CA THR A 779 -1.68 -49.30 -52.71
C THR A 779 -1.39 -49.32 -51.21
N ILE A 780 -0.61 -48.36 -50.72
CA ILE A 780 -0.44 -48.11 -49.29
C ILE A 780 -1.72 -47.47 -48.76
N ARG A 781 -2.64 -48.34 -48.32
CA ARG A 781 -3.83 -47.93 -47.57
C ARG A 781 -3.40 -47.48 -46.18
N HIS A 782 -3.55 -46.19 -45.89
CA HIS A 782 -3.67 -45.74 -44.52
C HIS A 782 -4.96 -46.34 -43.94
N VAL A 783 -4.96 -46.72 -42.66
CA VAL A 783 -6.10 -47.38 -41.99
C VAL A 783 -6.31 -46.90 -40.55
N HIS A 784 -5.59 -45.85 -40.16
CA HIS A 784 -5.55 -45.33 -38.80
C HIS A 784 -5.61 -43.80 -38.83
N ASN A 785 -6.35 -43.21 -37.88
CA ASN A 785 -6.31 -41.78 -37.64
C ASN A 785 -4.90 -41.37 -37.19
N ALA A 786 -4.45 -40.17 -37.60
CA ALA A 786 -3.18 -39.60 -37.17
C ALA A 786 -3.40 -38.54 -36.08
N TYR A 787 -2.59 -38.62 -35.03
CA TYR A 787 -2.54 -37.68 -33.92
C TYR A 787 -1.43 -36.66 -34.22
N VAL A 788 -1.82 -35.44 -34.61
CA VAL A 788 -0.89 -34.36 -34.92
C VAL A 788 -0.76 -33.46 -33.70
N VAL A 789 0.42 -33.41 -33.09
CA VAL A 789 0.72 -32.53 -31.96
C VAL A 789 1.40 -31.27 -32.49
N ASP A 790 0.74 -30.13 -32.38
CA ASP A 790 1.32 -28.82 -32.67
C ASP A 790 2.09 -28.32 -31.42
N ILE A 791 3.35 -27.92 -31.60
CA ILE A 791 4.34 -27.68 -30.52
C ILE A 791 4.87 -26.24 -30.60
N MET A 792 5.03 -25.59 -29.44
CA MET A 792 5.67 -24.27 -29.27
C MET A 792 6.50 -24.28 -27.98
N MET A 793 7.83 -24.19 -28.06
CA MET A 793 8.73 -24.22 -26.89
C MET A 793 10.06 -23.52 -27.16
N GLU A 794 10.66 -22.94 -26.12
CA GLU A 794 11.89 -22.13 -26.20
C GLU A 794 13.19 -22.95 -26.15
N LEU A 795 13.19 -24.11 -25.46
CA LEU A 795 14.27 -25.09 -25.61
C LEU A 795 14.21 -25.71 -27.01
N CYS A 796 15.35 -25.79 -27.71
CA CYS A 796 15.41 -26.42 -29.03
C CYS A 796 15.15 -27.93 -28.94
N PRO A 797 14.02 -28.44 -29.48
CA PRO A 797 13.65 -29.84 -29.34
C PRO A 797 14.13 -30.67 -30.54
N PHE A 798 15.20 -30.23 -31.20
CA PHE A 798 15.87 -30.91 -32.30
C PHE A 798 17.38 -30.94 -32.04
N LYS A 799 18.02 -32.05 -32.39
CA LYS A 799 19.47 -32.23 -32.38
C LYS A 799 20.06 -32.15 -33.79
N LEU A 800 19.30 -32.59 -34.80
CA LEU A 800 19.72 -32.48 -36.20
C LEU A 800 19.90 -31.03 -36.63
N SER A 801 21.10 -30.68 -37.11
CA SER A 801 21.47 -29.32 -37.51
C SER A 801 20.48 -28.71 -38.51
N ARG A 802 20.01 -29.51 -39.47
CA ARG A 802 19.03 -29.08 -40.51
C ARG A 802 17.63 -28.77 -39.98
N LYS A 803 17.30 -29.20 -38.75
CA LYS A 803 16.05 -28.90 -38.03
C LYS A 803 16.30 -27.82 -36.97
N ALA A 804 17.35 -27.95 -36.17
CA ALA A 804 17.73 -27.01 -35.11
C ALA A 804 17.94 -25.57 -35.62
N VAL A 805 18.63 -25.35 -36.74
CA VAL A 805 18.87 -24.01 -37.32
C VAL A 805 17.55 -23.30 -37.74
N LYS A 806 16.44 -24.03 -37.88
CA LYS A 806 15.11 -23.46 -38.19
C LYS A 806 14.32 -23.08 -36.93
N HIS A 807 14.81 -23.38 -35.73
CA HIS A 807 14.19 -23.05 -34.44
C HIS A 807 14.39 -21.57 -34.07
N VAL A 808 13.83 -20.69 -34.90
CA VAL A 808 13.93 -19.22 -34.79
C VAL A 808 12.55 -18.57 -34.94
N ASN A 809 12.40 -17.31 -34.52
CA ASN A 809 11.13 -16.55 -34.60
C ASN A 809 9.93 -17.31 -34.02
N LEU A 810 10.10 -17.81 -32.80
CA LEU A 810 9.08 -18.59 -32.08
C LEU A 810 7.86 -17.71 -31.72
N PRO A 811 6.63 -18.20 -31.93
CA PRO A 811 5.45 -17.53 -31.39
C PRO A 811 5.45 -17.66 -29.86
N LYS A 812 5.31 -16.55 -29.13
CA LYS A 812 5.08 -16.60 -27.68
C LYS A 812 3.81 -17.42 -27.39
N PRO A 813 3.90 -18.60 -26.75
CA PRO A 813 2.75 -19.43 -26.45
C PRO A 813 1.85 -18.73 -25.43
N THR A 814 0.54 -18.95 -25.50
CA THR A 814 -0.39 -18.53 -24.45
C THR A 814 -1.60 -19.44 -24.42
N LYS A 815 -1.90 -19.97 -23.23
CA LYS A 815 -3.17 -20.64 -22.96
C LYS A 815 -4.31 -19.62 -22.95
N MET A 816 -5.47 -20.03 -23.43
CA MET A 816 -6.74 -19.31 -23.27
C MET A 816 -7.74 -20.25 -22.62
N ILE A 817 -8.70 -19.70 -21.90
CA ILE A 817 -9.83 -20.48 -21.38
C ILE A 817 -10.76 -20.78 -22.56
N LYS A 818 -11.04 -22.06 -22.77
CA LYS A 818 -11.93 -22.58 -23.82
C LYS A 818 -13.37 -22.60 -23.31
N ASP A 819 -13.57 -23.00 -22.05
CA ASP A 819 -14.86 -23.31 -21.46
C ASP A 819 -14.79 -23.34 -19.92
N VAL A 820 -15.91 -23.19 -19.23
CA VAL A 820 -16.03 -23.33 -17.76
C VAL A 820 -17.35 -24.05 -17.43
N VAL A 821 -17.26 -25.35 -17.13
CA VAL A 821 -18.43 -26.23 -17.02
C VAL A 821 -18.73 -26.53 -15.54
N PRO A 822 -19.96 -26.28 -15.03
CA PRO A 822 -20.36 -26.68 -13.67
C PRO A 822 -20.19 -28.20 -13.47
N CYS A 823 -19.65 -28.61 -12.32
CA CYS A 823 -19.38 -30.02 -11.99
C CYS A 823 -20.11 -30.51 -10.73
N GLY A 824 -21.10 -29.75 -10.25
CA GLY A 824 -21.77 -30.02 -8.98
C GLY A 824 -20.89 -29.64 -7.79
N GLU A 825 -21.09 -30.33 -6.67
CA GLU A 825 -20.36 -30.09 -5.43
C GLU A 825 -19.34 -31.20 -5.17
N ALA A 826 -18.14 -30.83 -4.72
CA ALA A 826 -17.06 -31.76 -4.43
C ALA A 826 -16.20 -31.26 -3.27
N GLU A 827 -15.54 -32.18 -2.57
CA GLU A 827 -14.57 -31.81 -1.54
C GLU A 827 -13.35 -31.12 -2.16
N CYS A 828 -12.96 -30.00 -1.54
CA CYS A 828 -11.85 -29.17 -1.97
C CYS A 828 -10.80 -29.00 -0.88
N VAL A 829 -9.54 -28.90 -1.30
CA VAL A 829 -8.36 -28.71 -0.44
C VAL A 829 -7.50 -27.58 -1.01
N CYS A 830 -6.81 -26.87 -0.12
CA CYS A 830 -5.69 -25.98 -0.45
C CYS A 830 -4.40 -26.49 0.20
N ILE A 831 -3.25 -26.14 -0.36
CA ILE A 831 -1.93 -26.43 0.23
C ILE A 831 -1.10 -25.15 0.32
N ALA A 832 -0.09 -25.13 1.19
CA ALA A 832 0.95 -24.11 1.25
C ALA A 832 2.26 -24.69 0.74
N VAL A 833 3.09 -23.92 0.03
CA VAL A 833 4.44 -24.36 -0.39
C VAL A 833 5.52 -23.30 -0.13
N GLU A 834 6.76 -23.78 0.07
CA GLU A 834 7.96 -23.02 0.45
C GLU A 834 8.47 -22.04 -0.62
N ALA A 835 7.99 -22.14 -1.87
CA ALA A 835 8.40 -21.30 -2.99
C ALA A 835 8.10 -19.80 -2.72
N GLN A 836 9.05 -18.92 -3.08
CA GLN A 836 8.99 -17.49 -2.76
C GLN A 836 7.80 -16.74 -3.37
N ASP A 837 7.35 -17.18 -4.55
CA ASP A 837 6.19 -16.67 -5.29
C ASP A 837 4.85 -17.20 -4.73
N HIS A 838 4.92 -18.18 -3.83
CA HIS A 838 3.80 -18.91 -3.27
C HIS A 838 2.83 -19.48 -4.34
N LEU A 839 3.43 -20.04 -5.40
CA LEU A 839 2.75 -20.75 -6.49
C LEU A 839 3.15 -22.23 -6.54
N PHE A 840 2.26 -23.09 -7.01
CA PHE A 840 2.56 -24.50 -7.30
C PHE A 840 1.87 -24.99 -8.57
N LEU A 841 2.40 -26.04 -9.19
CA LEU A 841 1.84 -26.63 -10.41
C LEU A 841 0.80 -27.72 -10.09
N ALA A 842 -0.30 -27.72 -10.83
CA ALA A 842 -1.36 -28.72 -10.79
C ALA A 842 -1.73 -29.23 -12.20
N ASN A 843 -2.35 -30.40 -12.26
CA ASN A 843 -2.70 -31.18 -13.45
C ASN A 843 -1.56 -31.18 -14.50
N ASP A 844 -1.84 -30.81 -15.75
CA ASP A 844 -0.87 -30.72 -16.84
C ASP A 844 -0.04 -29.41 -16.77
N PHE A 845 0.67 -29.24 -15.65
CA PHE A 845 1.54 -28.09 -15.36
C PHE A 845 0.82 -26.73 -15.51
N ILE A 846 -0.41 -26.66 -14.99
CA ILE A 846 -1.16 -25.42 -14.80
C ILE A 846 -0.64 -24.77 -13.51
N VAL A 847 -0.26 -23.49 -13.56
CA VAL A 847 0.15 -22.74 -12.37
C VAL A 847 -1.07 -22.43 -11.51
N THR A 848 -0.97 -22.73 -10.23
CA THR A 848 -1.98 -22.50 -9.17
C THR A 848 -1.31 -21.87 -7.94
N HIS A 849 -2.08 -21.51 -6.91
CA HIS A 849 -1.65 -20.59 -5.85
C HIS A 849 -1.79 -21.18 -4.42
N ASN A 850 -0.97 -20.74 -3.46
CA ASN A 850 -0.82 -21.34 -2.12
C ASN A 850 -1.78 -20.87 -0.99
N THR A 851 -1.58 -21.48 0.18
CA THR A 851 -1.94 -21.06 1.55
C THR A 851 -0.70 -20.49 2.29
N PHE A 852 -0.84 -19.76 3.41
CA PHE A 852 0.27 -19.00 4.03
C PHE A 852 0.82 -19.59 5.34
N ASN A 853 2.12 -19.91 5.37
CA ASN A 853 2.80 -20.59 6.50
C ASN A 853 4.04 -19.81 6.95
N ASP A 854 4.47 -19.99 8.21
CA ASP A 854 5.58 -19.27 8.85
C ASP A 854 5.47 -17.72 8.77
N SER A 855 4.26 -17.17 8.62
CA SER A 855 4.06 -15.78 8.16
C SER A 855 3.18 -14.94 9.10
N ILE A 856 3.21 -13.61 8.95
CA ILE A 856 2.17 -12.73 9.50
C ILE A 856 1.41 -12.09 8.36
N CYS A 857 0.13 -12.43 8.24
CA CYS A 857 -0.76 -11.91 7.22
C CYS A 857 -1.55 -10.73 7.79
N ILE A 858 -1.22 -9.50 7.37
CA ILE A 858 -2.00 -8.29 7.70
C ILE A 858 -3.05 -8.08 6.61
N PHE A 859 -4.33 -8.10 6.99
CA PHE A 859 -5.44 -7.61 6.18
C PHE A 859 -5.85 -6.23 6.69
N ASP A 860 -5.43 -5.17 6.02
CA ASP A 860 -5.73 -3.79 6.42
C ASP A 860 -6.98 -3.26 5.70
N GLU A 861 -7.76 -2.40 6.35
CA GLU A 861 -9.06 -1.89 5.85
C GLU A 861 -10.06 -2.99 5.45
N SER A 862 -10.08 -4.12 6.16
CA SER A 862 -10.90 -5.29 5.80
C SER A 862 -12.41 -5.02 5.73
N GLN A 863 -12.90 -3.91 6.30
CA GLN A 863 -14.28 -3.45 6.16
C GLN A 863 -14.70 -3.20 4.69
N ASN A 864 -13.73 -2.90 3.83
CA ASN A 864 -13.90 -2.70 2.39
C ASN A 864 -13.78 -4.01 1.59
N ALA A 865 -14.08 -5.16 2.20
CA ALA A 865 -14.06 -6.46 1.56
C ALA A 865 -15.36 -7.26 1.78
N THR A 866 -15.76 -8.04 0.77
CA THR A 866 -16.98 -8.84 0.82
C THR A 866 -16.86 -10.05 1.75
N TYR A 867 -17.98 -10.61 2.19
CA TYR A 867 -18.01 -11.82 3.03
C TYR A 867 -17.13 -12.93 2.44
N THR A 868 -17.26 -13.15 1.14
CA THR A 868 -16.47 -14.11 0.38
C THR A 868 -14.98 -13.75 0.35
N GLN A 869 -14.60 -12.46 0.27
CA GLN A 869 -13.18 -12.05 0.34
C GLN A 869 -12.56 -12.31 1.71
N ILE A 870 -13.25 -11.95 2.79
CA ILE A 870 -12.70 -12.10 4.14
C ILE A 870 -12.68 -13.57 4.55
N LYS A 871 -13.74 -14.34 4.25
CA LYS A 871 -13.72 -15.81 4.39
C LYS A 871 -12.55 -16.45 3.63
N LEU A 872 -12.27 -15.98 2.41
CA LEU A 872 -11.15 -16.45 1.59
C LEU A 872 -9.77 -15.90 1.99
N PHE A 873 -9.68 -14.85 2.79
CA PHE A 873 -8.44 -14.45 3.44
C PHE A 873 -8.17 -15.37 4.65
N LEU A 874 -9.19 -15.58 5.48
CA LEU A 874 -9.11 -16.40 6.69
C LEU A 874 -8.85 -17.88 6.36
N SER A 875 -9.46 -18.43 5.31
CA SER A 875 -9.17 -19.81 4.86
C SER A 875 -7.79 -19.98 4.18
N ARG A 876 -6.96 -18.93 4.19
CA ARG A 876 -5.53 -18.96 3.80
C ARG A 876 -4.59 -19.04 5.01
N PHE A 877 -5.11 -19.17 6.24
CA PHE A 877 -4.30 -19.44 7.42
C PHE A 877 -3.54 -20.77 7.30
N GLY A 878 -2.36 -20.86 7.93
CA GLY A 878 -1.50 -22.03 7.84
C GLY A 878 -0.48 -22.17 8.97
N GLU A 879 0.30 -23.25 8.94
CA GLU A 879 1.14 -23.68 10.06
C GLU A 879 2.19 -22.63 10.42
N ASN A 880 2.29 -22.35 11.73
CA ASN A 880 3.07 -21.27 12.30
C ASN A 880 2.87 -19.90 11.62
N SER A 881 1.71 -19.61 11.04
CA SER A 881 1.33 -18.23 10.71
C SER A 881 0.65 -17.52 11.90
N LYS A 882 0.40 -16.21 11.76
CA LYS A 882 -0.64 -15.48 12.49
C LYS A 882 -1.33 -14.51 11.52
N ILE A 883 -2.64 -14.32 11.66
CA ILE A 883 -3.41 -13.31 10.92
C ILE A 883 -3.66 -12.10 11.81
N ILE A 884 -3.54 -10.90 11.25
CA ILE A 884 -4.04 -9.66 11.83
C ILE A 884 -5.03 -9.05 10.82
N VAL A 885 -6.32 -9.01 11.16
CA VAL A 885 -7.34 -8.29 10.40
C VAL A 885 -7.56 -6.93 11.08
N THR A 886 -7.39 -5.83 10.35
CA THR A 886 -7.75 -4.48 10.81
C THR A 886 -8.98 -3.98 10.05
N GLY A 887 -9.78 -3.13 10.68
CA GLY A 887 -10.89 -2.45 10.03
C GLY A 887 -12.00 -2.07 10.99
N ASP A 888 -12.89 -1.19 10.55
CA ASP A 888 -14.08 -0.80 11.31
C ASP A 888 -15.31 -1.47 10.72
N PRO A 889 -15.97 -2.42 11.42
CA PRO A 889 -17.16 -3.10 10.91
C PRO A 889 -18.32 -2.18 10.51
N ASN A 890 -18.38 -0.95 11.04
CA ASN A 890 -19.47 0.00 10.80
C ASN A 890 -19.25 0.91 9.57
N GLN A 891 -18.02 1.08 9.09
CA GLN A 891 -17.73 1.86 7.87
C GLN A 891 -17.54 0.89 6.70
N SER A 892 -18.11 1.11 5.51
CA SER A 892 -17.73 0.30 4.34
C SER A 892 -18.05 1.00 3.03
N ASP A 893 -17.08 1.01 2.10
CA ASP A 893 -17.25 1.49 0.73
C ASP A 893 -17.98 0.45 -0.17
N LEU A 894 -18.69 -0.52 0.42
CA LEU A 894 -19.45 -1.58 -0.24
C LEU A 894 -20.94 -1.53 0.16
N LYS A 895 -21.83 -1.89 -0.77
CA LYS A 895 -23.29 -1.98 -0.53
C LYS A 895 -23.63 -2.91 0.64
N LYS A 896 -24.63 -2.57 1.48
CA LYS A 896 -25.08 -3.35 2.67
C LYS A 896 -25.16 -4.89 2.43
N GLN A 897 -25.65 -5.34 1.27
CA GLN A 897 -25.71 -6.76 0.91
C GLN A 897 -24.31 -7.44 0.80
N ASP A 898 -23.33 -6.72 0.24
CA ASP A 898 -21.99 -7.22 -0.14
C ASP A 898 -20.98 -7.12 1.01
N GLN A 899 -21.19 -6.20 1.96
CA GLN A 899 -20.37 -5.99 3.17
C GLN A 899 -20.05 -7.29 3.89
N GLY A 900 -18.76 -7.51 4.21
CA GLY A 900 -18.27 -8.80 4.72
C GLY A 900 -17.89 -8.86 6.19
N LEU A 901 -17.44 -7.75 6.79
CA LEU A 901 -16.71 -7.80 8.06
C LEU A 901 -17.63 -8.17 9.23
N MET A 902 -18.71 -7.42 9.46
CA MET A 902 -19.74 -7.74 10.47
C MET A 902 -20.15 -9.21 10.43
N LYS A 903 -20.64 -9.68 9.26
CA LYS A 903 -21.12 -11.05 9.00
C LYS A 903 -20.09 -12.17 9.30
N ILE A 904 -18.83 -11.83 9.57
CA ILE A 904 -17.75 -12.74 9.98
C ILE A 904 -17.36 -12.55 11.44
N VAL A 905 -17.40 -11.34 12.00
CA VAL A 905 -17.30 -11.12 13.46
C VAL A 905 -18.41 -11.91 14.15
N ASP A 906 -19.67 -11.69 13.74
CA ASP A 906 -20.89 -12.34 14.26
C ASP A 906 -20.88 -13.88 14.19
N LYS A 907 -19.94 -14.49 13.45
CA LYS A 907 -19.85 -15.94 13.21
C LYS A 907 -18.58 -16.60 13.72
N LEU A 908 -17.60 -15.81 14.17
CA LEU A 908 -16.30 -16.32 14.60
C LEU A 908 -15.94 -15.90 16.04
N GLU A 909 -16.73 -15.05 16.70
CA GLU A 909 -16.46 -14.55 18.06
C GLU A 909 -16.29 -15.66 19.11
N ASP A 910 -17.08 -16.73 19.03
CA ASP A 910 -17.03 -17.89 19.94
C ASP A 910 -15.91 -18.92 19.63
N LEU A 911 -15.10 -18.73 18.58
CA LEU A 911 -14.18 -19.78 18.11
C LEU A 911 -12.80 -19.75 18.81
N PRO A 912 -12.36 -20.85 19.45
CA PRO A 912 -11.10 -20.89 20.15
C PRO A 912 -9.90 -20.72 19.20
N GLY A 913 -8.96 -19.86 19.58
CA GLY A 913 -7.80 -19.48 18.77
C GLY A 913 -8.00 -18.24 17.89
N ILE A 914 -9.23 -17.72 17.81
CA ILE A 914 -9.53 -16.41 17.24
C ILE A 914 -9.68 -15.40 18.38
N GLY A 915 -9.05 -14.24 18.25
CA GLY A 915 -9.07 -13.17 19.25
C GLY A 915 -9.68 -11.90 18.67
N PHE A 916 -10.69 -11.35 19.36
CA PHE A 916 -11.29 -10.07 19.02
C PHE A 916 -10.79 -8.99 19.98
N VAL A 917 -10.25 -7.91 19.41
CA VAL A 917 -9.84 -6.71 20.14
C VAL A 917 -10.59 -5.55 19.54
N ASN A 918 -11.82 -5.37 20.03
CA ASN A 918 -12.67 -4.23 19.73
C ASN A 918 -12.07 -2.98 20.38
N PHE A 919 -11.23 -2.27 19.63
CA PHE A 919 -10.85 -0.91 19.95
C PHE A 919 -12.08 -0.02 19.78
N GLN A 920 -12.64 0.45 20.90
CA GLN A 920 -13.71 1.45 20.90
C GLN A 920 -13.27 2.74 20.19
N ALA A 921 -14.20 3.65 19.88
CA ALA A 921 -13.86 5.05 19.58
C ALA A 921 -13.05 5.73 20.73
N SER A 922 -13.03 5.14 21.93
CA SER A 922 -12.16 5.50 23.06
C SER A 922 -10.78 4.80 23.06
N CYS A 923 -10.40 4.08 22.01
CA CYS A 923 -9.05 3.51 21.82
C CYS A 923 -8.31 4.14 20.63
N ILE A 924 -8.99 5.05 19.95
CA ILE A 924 -8.75 5.49 18.59
C ILE A 924 -9.08 6.97 18.52
N ILE A 925 -8.34 7.66 17.67
CA ILE A 925 -8.59 9.05 17.35
C ILE A 925 -8.76 9.08 15.82
N ARG A 926 -10.02 8.97 15.33
CA ARG A 926 -10.45 9.02 13.90
C ARG A 926 -10.82 10.45 13.47
N HIS A 927 -11.31 10.64 12.24
CA HIS A 927 -11.51 11.92 11.54
C HIS A 927 -12.97 12.42 11.51
N PRO A 928 -13.50 13.13 12.52
CA PRO A 928 -14.90 13.54 12.59
C PRO A 928 -15.54 14.41 11.50
N LEU A 929 -14.83 14.84 10.45
CA LEU A 929 -15.49 15.27 9.20
C LEU A 929 -15.89 14.04 8.40
N ILE A 930 -15.07 12.98 8.39
CA ILE A 930 -15.50 11.66 7.94
C ILE A 930 -16.58 11.11 8.87
N GLU A 931 -16.53 11.29 10.20
CA GLU A 931 -17.65 10.86 11.09
C GLU A 931 -18.94 11.69 10.87
N SER A 932 -18.82 13.01 10.61
CA SER A 932 -19.97 13.90 10.29
C SER A 932 -20.43 13.86 8.82
N ILE A 933 -19.58 13.36 7.91
CA ILE A 933 -19.91 13.08 6.50
C ILE A 933 -20.53 11.70 6.42
N LEU A 934 -19.93 10.68 7.03
CA LEU A 934 -20.53 9.34 7.17
C LEU A 934 -21.89 9.47 7.82
N GLY A 935 -22.01 10.12 8.99
CA GLY A 935 -23.32 10.35 9.62
C GLY A 935 -24.35 11.04 8.71
N ARG A 936 -23.93 11.97 7.83
CA ARG A 936 -24.82 12.62 6.85
C ARG A 936 -25.12 11.79 5.59
N LEU A 937 -24.18 10.97 5.13
CA LEU A 937 -24.36 10.07 3.99
C LEU A 937 -25.16 8.82 4.40
N GLU A 938 -25.01 8.39 5.65
CA GLU A 938 -25.80 7.34 6.29
C GLU A 938 -27.22 7.85 6.61
N GLU A 939 -27.40 9.14 6.93
CA GLU A 939 -28.73 9.80 6.96
C GLU A 939 -29.40 9.79 5.57
N ASP A 940 -28.67 10.05 4.47
CA ASP A 940 -29.23 10.04 3.10
C ASP A 940 -29.63 8.62 2.61
N ASP A 941 -28.90 7.57 3.03
CA ASP A 941 -29.09 6.19 2.57
C ASP A 941 -30.35 5.49 3.14
N GLU A 942 -31.01 6.06 4.16
CA GLU A 942 -32.22 5.48 4.79
C GLU A 942 -33.55 6.15 4.35
N ILE A 943 -33.51 7.21 3.53
CA ILE A 943 -34.69 8.04 3.19
C ILE A 943 -35.69 7.35 2.22
N ASN A 944 -35.34 6.21 1.61
CA ASN A 944 -36.15 5.52 0.60
C ASN A 944 -36.96 4.30 1.09
N LEU A 945 -37.53 4.36 2.30
CA LEU A 945 -38.64 3.48 2.72
C LEU A 945 -39.75 4.29 3.42
N PRO A 946 -41.03 4.22 2.97
CA PRO A 946 -42.10 5.03 3.53
C PRO A 946 -42.58 4.49 4.89
N ASN A 947 -42.63 5.37 5.88
CA ASN A 947 -43.17 5.09 7.22
C ASN A 947 -44.62 4.58 7.17
N ARG A 948 -44.90 3.51 7.92
CA ARG A 948 -46.19 3.30 8.58
C ARG A 948 -45.95 3.18 10.08
N GLY A 949 -46.70 3.97 10.85
CA GLY A 949 -46.45 4.19 12.27
C GLY A 949 -46.80 3.00 13.16
N ASP A 950 -46.05 2.84 14.24
CA ASP A 950 -46.36 1.92 15.34
C ASP A 950 -47.61 2.37 16.09
N SER A 951 -48.57 1.45 16.25
CA SER A 951 -49.41 1.43 17.45
C SER A 951 -49.94 0.03 17.77
N ARG A 952 -49.67 -0.43 18.99
CA ARG A 952 -50.30 -1.56 19.71
C ARG A 952 -49.81 -2.97 19.33
N ASN A 953 -48.81 -3.43 20.07
CA ASN A 953 -48.88 -4.78 20.64
C ASN A 953 -49.84 -4.77 21.83
N GLU A 954 -50.95 -5.52 21.73
CA GLU A 954 -51.63 -6.12 22.88
C GLU A 954 -52.04 -7.55 22.47
N GLU A 955 -52.21 -8.42 23.45
CA GLU A 955 -52.28 -9.87 23.26
C GLU A 955 -53.53 -10.33 22.49
N TYR A 956 -53.44 -11.43 21.75
CA TYR A 956 -54.32 -12.59 21.98
C TYR A 956 -53.79 -13.86 21.29
N SER A 957 -54.26 -15.01 21.76
CA SER A 957 -53.89 -16.36 21.31
C SER A 957 -54.85 -16.92 20.25
N GLN A 958 -54.43 -18.05 19.64
CA GLN A 958 -55.25 -19.08 18.97
C GLN A 958 -55.48 -18.96 17.45
N ARG A 959 -54.86 -19.93 16.74
CA ARG A 959 -55.51 -21.03 15.98
C ARG A 959 -55.81 -20.93 14.48
N ASP A 960 -55.68 -22.13 13.91
CA ASP A 960 -56.44 -22.81 12.84
C ASP A 960 -56.44 -22.20 11.40
N ASP A 961 -55.61 -22.83 10.55
CA ASP A 961 -55.98 -23.53 9.30
C ASP A 961 -56.32 -22.83 7.95
N GLU A 962 -56.02 -23.59 6.88
CA GLU A 962 -56.61 -23.68 5.52
C GLU A 962 -56.47 -22.56 4.45
N TYR A 963 -55.55 -22.82 3.49
CA TYR A 963 -55.81 -23.12 2.05
C TYR A 963 -56.46 -22.11 1.06
N TYR A 964 -56.00 -22.22 -0.22
CA TYR A 964 -56.69 -21.87 -1.49
C TYR A 964 -56.94 -20.38 -1.85
N GLU A 965 -57.03 -19.92 -3.11
CA GLU A 965 -56.52 -20.38 -4.44
C GLU A 965 -56.65 -19.21 -5.47
N ASP A 966 -55.75 -19.16 -6.47
CA ASP A 966 -55.85 -18.55 -7.84
C ASP A 966 -56.55 -17.19 -8.12
N ASP A 967 -56.88 -16.96 -9.41
CA ASP A 967 -57.39 -15.78 -10.15
C ASP A 967 -56.48 -14.51 -10.13
N ASP A 968 -55.75 -14.14 -11.19
CA ASP A 968 -56.09 -13.74 -12.59
C ASP A 968 -56.96 -12.46 -12.70
N ASP A 969 -56.44 -11.44 -13.39
CA ASP A 969 -57.18 -10.63 -14.39
C ASP A 969 -56.22 -9.74 -15.22
N ASP A 970 -56.58 -9.53 -16.49
CA ASP A 970 -55.78 -8.92 -17.57
C ASP A 970 -55.86 -7.36 -17.66
N TYR A 971 -55.24 -6.80 -18.73
CA TYR A 971 -55.51 -5.49 -19.36
C TYR A 971 -54.87 -4.22 -18.72
N ASP A 972 -54.39 -3.21 -19.46
CA ASP A 972 -54.42 -2.92 -20.92
C ASP A 972 -53.06 -2.36 -21.44
N ASP A 973 -52.84 -2.45 -22.75
CA ASP A 973 -51.89 -1.61 -23.51
C ASP A 973 -52.57 -0.28 -23.91
N GLU A 974 -51.87 0.87 -23.90
CA GLU A 974 -52.06 1.90 -24.94
C GLU A 974 -50.88 2.90 -25.05
N ASP A 975 -50.65 3.33 -26.29
CA ASP A 975 -49.49 4.02 -26.89
C ASP A 975 -49.19 5.49 -26.48
N ASP A 976 -48.22 6.08 -27.20
CA ASP A 976 -47.83 7.50 -27.32
C ASP A 976 -47.13 8.15 -26.09
N ASP A 977 -46.11 9.01 -26.25
CA ASP A 977 -45.74 9.85 -27.40
C ASP A 977 -44.19 10.05 -27.51
N ASP A 978 -43.73 10.72 -28.57
CA ASP A 978 -42.32 10.97 -28.93
C ASP A 978 -41.60 12.06 -28.07
N TRP A 979 -40.32 12.33 -28.40
CA TRP A 979 -39.63 13.66 -28.48
C TRP A 979 -38.20 13.76 -27.87
N GLU A 980 -37.23 13.98 -28.78
CA GLU A 980 -35.80 14.43 -28.65
C GLU A 980 -34.79 13.61 -27.80
#